data_AF-A0A6P1Y4G8-F1
#
_entry.id   AF-A0A6P1Y4G8-F1
#
_cell.length_a   1.000
_cell.length_b   1.000
_cell.length_c   1.000
_cell.angle_alpha   90.00
_cell.angle_beta   90.00
_cell.angle_gamma   90.00
#
_symmetry.space_group_name_H-M   'P 1'
#
loop_
_entity.id
_entity.type
_entity.pdbx_description
1 polymer ?
#
loop_
_entity_poly.entity_id
_entity_poly.type
_entity_poly.pdbx_seq_one_letter_code
_entity_poly.pdbx_strand_id
1 'polypeptide(L)'
;MNEQLSAYKIKQGRRIYDIYNIFNSFSFALVTGNTVTLYALFLKANTTVVGLLTAFMYLSFFAIPLGKLMVMRFSIMQTFGSTWLLRTASLLPLLAIPFLVSAGHDQYALYCLLLAVGLFNFFRGVGMIANNPVIRILAPGKDRSSYIVRLSLINNLAALLATVLLAWLLRRDPSVQSYNLASMIGILLGFIASILLFRIPEPQSAKPNRQKRKDNTTPRQGSTFLRHIRDAFKDANFRRFVLAFFIISLGIAMIRPFIIVYAKEVYSRRDSAATILSVYSLVGALSVGLLMHLIIDRIGAKPIFIIFSAISALSLIPAFFAPGLASAGILSTVFLILFTMISNVGFVGQDNSSQAYFFAMVPEEALMDLSMLYYFILAITGGAGSILGGTILDLLRVQGFSYLQSYQIFFLIVIAIIAIGIVFQRKLLNLGSYRVFETLAVLFSPRDMKALNLLHKLDRSETIETEEKILNELGEIASSVSCDQLLHYLESPRFTIRMNALRALYSMNTINAKVRDVVLKELEQGAFTTAPLAARILAKFNVQQAVTPLRTALDSDDYYLAGEAMVALARLNDSYSQPKIGTILSQAENPALILKGIRALELFNADNSPMFILDILRRDTVPPYIENEALLALASLMGIQNDFYYMFEKYRNEKQSPSILFIDILDEIFETKKTSDPVLKKTVIDFIQDYQYDEAFVHWLIGFGKNKLGIRSALLVAVALDIGLIHREAFRFFLSFWAISLFKKPELAER
;
A
#
# COMPACT_ATOMS: atom_id res chain seq x y z
N MET A 1 -8.55 -29.03 20.56
CA MET A 1 -7.26 -29.06 19.82
C MET A 1 -7.45 -29.90 18.56
N ASN A 2 -7.39 -29.30 17.36
CA ASN A 2 -7.46 -30.05 16.09
C ASN A 2 -6.10 -30.72 15.85
N GLU A 3 -6.06 -32.05 15.80
CA GLU A 3 -4.88 -32.79 15.32
C GLU A 3 -4.46 -32.27 13.94
N GLN A 4 -3.27 -31.69 13.86
CA GLN A 4 -2.64 -31.29 12.61
C GLN A 4 -1.87 -32.48 12.02
N LEU A 5 -1.82 -32.56 10.68
CA LEU A 5 -0.99 -33.55 9.99
C LEU A 5 0.49 -33.34 10.33
N SER A 6 1.29 -34.42 10.38
CA SER A 6 2.74 -34.30 10.53
C SER A 6 3.37 -33.56 9.35
N ALA A 7 4.49 -32.87 9.56
CA ALA A 7 5.19 -32.12 8.51
C ALA A 7 5.52 -32.98 7.27
N TYR A 8 5.86 -34.26 7.47
CA TYR A 8 6.08 -35.22 6.39
C TYR A 8 4.79 -35.47 5.57
N LYS A 9 3.66 -35.74 6.23
CA LYS A 9 2.36 -35.94 5.56
C LYS A 9 1.90 -34.69 4.82
N ILE A 10 2.16 -33.50 5.38
CA ILE A 10 1.90 -32.22 4.71
C ILE A 10 2.75 -32.11 3.44
N LYS A 11 4.06 -32.36 3.50
CA LYS A 11 4.95 -32.30 2.32
C LYS A 11 4.53 -33.30 1.24
N GLN A 12 4.17 -34.52 1.62
CA GLN A 12 3.64 -35.54 0.70
C GLN A 12 2.31 -35.09 0.08
N GLY A 13 1.38 -34.59 0.89
CA GLY A 13 0.08 -34.08 0.43
C GLY A 13 0.22 -32.89 -0.52
N ARG A 14 1.13 -31.94 -0.22
CA ARG A 14 1.47 -30.81 -1.11
C ARG A 14 1.96 -31.32 -2.47
N ARG A 15 2.90 -32.29 -2.50
CA ARG A 15 3.40 -32.85 -3.77
C ARG A 15 2.29 -33.48 -4.63
N ILE A 16 1.38 -34.24 -4.01
CA ILE A 16 0.24 -34.85 -4.72
C ILE A 16 -0.71 -33.76 -5.21
N TYR A 17 -1.00 -32.77 -4.38
CA TYR A 17 -1.91 -31.68 -4.72
C TYR A 17 -1.33 -30.78 -5.82
N ASP A 18 -0.03 -30.54 -5.83
CA ASP A 18 0.66 -29.80 -6.89
C ASP A 18 0.52 -30.53 -8.24
N ILE A 19 0.74 -31.85 -8.27
CA ILE A 19 0.57 -32.68 -9.48
C ILE A 19 -0.90 -32.69 -9.92
N TYR A 20 -1.84 -32.81 -8.97
CA TYR A 20 -3.27 -32.68 -9.25
C TYR A 20 -3.59 -31.35 -9.93
N ASN A 21 -3.06 -30.23 -9.43
CA ASN A 21 -3.31 -28.90 -9.98
C ASN A 21 -2.77 -28.75 -11.41
N ILE A 22 -1.60 -29.34 -11.72
CA ILE A 22 -1.07 -29.39 -13.10
C ILE A 22 -2.09 -30.09 -14.02
N PHE A 23 -2.46 -31.33 -13.70
CA PHE A 23 -3.37 -32.11 -14.55
C PHE A 23 -4.77 -31.51 -14.63
N ASN A 24 -5.32 -31.04 -13.51
CA ASN A 24 -6.64 -30.43 -13.46
C ASN A 24 -6.69 -29.13 -14.26
N SER A 25 -5.68 -28.26 -14.17
CA SER A 25 -5.67 -26.99 -14.89
C SER A 25 -5.42 -27.18 -16.39
N PHE A 26 -4.55 -28.14 -16.76
CA PHE A 26 -4.36 -28.53 -18.15
C PHE A 26 -5.66 -29.09 -18.76
N SER A 27 -6.32 -30.02 -18.04
CA SER A 27 -7.62 -30.56 -18.40
C SER A 27 -8.68 -29.47 -18.56
N PHE A 28 -8.81 -28.60 -17.56
CA PHE A 28 -9.81 -27.55 -17.51
C PHE A 28 -9.69 -26.60 -18.71
N ALA A 29 -8.48 -26.20 -19.11
CA ALA A 29 -8.25 -25.34 -20.26
C ALA A 29 -8.71 -25.98 -21.59
N LEU A 30 -8.60 -27.31 -21.74
CA LEU A 30 -9.02 -28.03 -22.94
C LEU A 30 -10.52 -28.32 -23.02
N VAL A 31 -11.24 -28.32 -21.89
CA VAL A 31 -12.66 -28.74 -21.85
C VAL A 31 -13.61 -27.66 -21.36
N THR A 32 -13.13 -26.44 -21.14
CA THR A 32 -13.96 -25.32 -20.68
C THR A 32 -13.57 -24.00 -21.37
N GLY A 33 -14.25 -22.92 -21.01
CA GLY A 33 -13.92 -21.56 -21.43
C GLY A 33 -14.00 -21.40 -22.95
N ASN A 34 -12.94 -20.83 -23.53
CA ASN A 34 -12.90 -20.54 -24.96
C ASN A 34 -12.97 -21.80 -25.82
N THR A 35 -12.45 -22.94 -25.35
CA THR A 35 -12.45 -24.19 -26.12
C THR A 35 -13.87 -24.67 -26.43
N VAL A 36 -14.72 -24.70 -25.40
CA VAL A 36 -16.14 -25.06 -25.55
C VAL A 36 -16.91 -24.01 -26.35
N THR A 37 -16.57 -22.73 -26.18
CA THR A 37 -17.18 -21.64 -26.95
C THR A 37 -16.90 -21.79 -28.44
N LEU A 38 -15.64 -22.01 -28.81
CA LEU A 38 -15.26 -22.21 -30.21
C LEU A 38 -15.83 -23.51 -30.79
N TYR A 39 -15.89 -24.59 -29.99
CA TYR A 39 -16.52 -25.84 -30.40
C TYR A 39 -18.03 -25.67 -30.65
N ALA A 40 -18.72 -24.93 -29.79
CA ALA A 40 -20.14 -24.59 -30.00
C ALA A 40 -20.34 -23.76 -31.28
N LEU A 41 -19.51 -22.74 -31.51
CA LEU A 41 -19.55 -21.94 -32.73
C LEU A 41 -19.25 -22.78 -33.98
N PHE A 42 -18.36 -23.76 -33.89
CA PHE A 42 -18.14 -24.74 -34.96
C PHE A 42 -19.41 -25.54 -35.26
N LEU A 43 -20.15 -25.94 -34.22
CA LEU A 43 -21.47 -26.60 -34.32
C LEU A 43 -22.63 -25.63 -34.64
N LYS A 44 -22.33 -24.44 -35.17
CA LYS A 44 -23.31 -23.42 -35.59
C LYS A 44 -24.18 -22.87 -34.44
N ALA A 45 -23.67 -22.85 -33.21
CA ALA A 45 -24.34 -22.21 -32.09
C ALA A 45 -24.46 -20.69 -32.29
N ASN A 46 -25.59 -20.11 -31.85
CA ASN A 46 -25.79 -18.66 -31.79
C ASN A 46 -25.20 -18.04 -30.52
N THR A 47 -25.24 -16.71 -30.36
CA THR A 47 -24.64 -16.06 -29.20
C THR A 47 -25.37 -16.34 -27.90
N THR A 48 -26.69 -16.60 -27.94
CA THR A 48 -27.48 -17.03 -26.77
C THR A 48 -26.98 -18.36 -26.22
N VAL A 49 -26.67 -19.33 -27.08
CA VAL A 49 -26.12 -20.62 -26.68
C VAL A 49 -24.71 -20.46 -26.09
N VAL A 50 -23.87 -19.58 -26.64
CA VAL A 50 -22.57 -19.23 -26.05
C VAL A 50 -22.72 -18.59 -24.66
N GLY A 51 -23.70 -17.69 -24.52
CA GLY A 51 -24.09 -17.11 -23.24
C GLY A 51 -24.51 -18.17 -22.22
N LEU A 52 -25.34 -19.14 -22.64
CA LEU A 52 -25.79 -20.26 -21.80
C LEU A 52 -24.63 -21.15 -21.33
N LEU A 53 -23.67 -21.46 -22.20
CA LEU A 53 -22.48 -22.24 -21.85
C LEU A 53 -21.69 -21.58 -20.71
N THR A 54 -21.58 -20.26 -20.76
CA THR A 54 -20.91 -19.46 -19.72
C THR A 54 -21.78 -19.35 -18.47
N ALA A 55 -23.11 -19.23 -18.64
CA ALA A 55 -24.07 -19.19 -17.55
C ALA A 55 -24.01 -20.45 -16.68
N PHE A 56 -23.82 -21.65 -17.26
CA PHE A 56 -23.65 -22.89 -16.47
C PHE A 56 -22.53 -22.77 -15.44
N MET A 57 -21.45 -22.06 -15.75
CA MET A 57 -20.34 -21.85 -14.84
C MET A 57 -20.75 -21.06 -13.60
N TYR A 58 -21.62 -20.06 -13.74
CA TYR A 58 -22.16 -19.27 -12.64
C TYR A 58 -23.30 -19.98 -11.90
N LEU A 59 -24.21 -20.61 -12.63
CA LEU A 59 -25.33 -21.37 -12.06
C LEU A 59 -24.84 -22.54 -11.18
N SER A 60 -23.62 -23.03 -11.40
CA SER A 60 -22.98 -24.02 -10.54
C SER A 60 -22.93 -23.64 -9.06
N PHE A 61 -22.91 -22.35 -8.72
CA PHE A 61 -22.89 -21.91 -7.32
C PHE A 61 -24.16 -22.30 -6.55
N PHE A 62 -25.30 -22.50 -7.24
CA PHE A 62 -26.51 -23.05 -6.61
C PHE A 62 -26.35 -24.52 -6.17
N ALA A 63 -25.32 -25.22 -6.65
CA ALA A 63 -25.04 -26.60 -6.27
C ALA A 63 -24.16 -26.72 -5.01
N ILE A 64 -23.56 -25.63 -4.50
CA ILE A 64 -22.72 -25.64 -3.28
C ILE A 64 -23.43 -26.24 -2.06
N PRO A 65 -24.73 -25.96 -1.78
CA PRO A 65 -25.44 -26.56 -0.66
C PRO A 65 -25.49 -28.10 -0.70
N LEU A 66 -25.56 -28.71 -1.89
CA LEU A 66 -25.48 -30.17 -2.04
C LEU A 66 -24.12 -30.70 -1.62
N GLY A 67 -23.04 -29.97 -1.94
CA GLY A 67 -21.68 -30.28 -1.49
C GLY A 67 -21.57 -30.28 0.04
N LYS A 68 -22.17 -29.29 0.69
CA LYS A 68 -22.23 -29.22 2.16
C LYS A 68 -22.91 -30.45 2.75
N LEU A 69 -24.00 -30.93 2.15
CA LEU A 69 -24.67 -32.17 2.57
C LEU A 69 -23.80 -33.42 2.36
N MET A 70 -23.00 -33.46 1.28
CA MET A 70 -22.06 -34.56 1.05
C MET A 70 -20.94 -34.61 2.09
N VAL A 71 -20.34 -33.47 2.45
CA VAL A 71 -19.29 -33.39 3.51
C VAL A 71 -19.83 -33.81 4.89
N MET A 72 -21.15 -33.75 5.11
CA MET A 72 -21.75 -34.29 6.34
C MET A 72 -21.79 -35.82 6.39
N ARG A 73 -21.63 -36.51 5.24
CA ARG A 73 -21.72 -37.97 5.10
C ARG A 73 -20.38 -38.62 4.72
N PHE A 74 -19.60 -37.93 3.91
CA PHE A 74 -18.29 -38.35 3.41
C PHE A 74 -17.22 -37.40 3.92
N SER A 75 -15.96 -37.84 3.88
CA SER A 75 -14.85 -36.94 4.23
C SER A 75 -14.67 -35.82 3.20
N ILE A 76 -13.88 -34.80 3.54
CA ILE A 76 -13.66 -33.65 2.64
C ILE A 76 -12.95 -34.12 1.37
N MET A 77 -11.92 -34.96 1.51
CA MET A 77 -11.17 -35.52 0.37
C MET A 77 -12.03 -36.45 -0.49
N GLN A 78 -12.88 -37.27 0.13
CA GLN A 78 -13.81 -38.15 -0.59
C GLN A 78 -14.86 -37.34 -1.36
N THR A 79 -15.45 -36.33 -0.73
CA THR A 79 -16.42 -35.45 -1.40
C THR A 79 -15.77 -34.76 -2.58
N PHE A 80 -14.55 -34.24 -2.39
CA PHE A 80 -13.81 -33.57 -3.45
C PHE A 80 -13.48 -34.50 -4.61
N GLY A 81 -12.88 -35.67 -4.33
CA GLY A 81 -12.51 -36.65 -5.34
C GLY A 81 -13.73 -37.18 -6.11
N SER A 82 -14.81 -37.55 -5.42
CA SER A 82 -16.01 -38.10 -6.05
C SER A 82 -16.73 -37.07 -6.93
N THR A 83 -16.86 -35.82 -6.47
CA THR A 83 -17.47 -34.76 -7.27
C THR A 83 -16.61 -34.37 -8.48
N TRP A 84 -15.28 -34.38 -8.36
CA TRP A 84 -14.38 -34.16 -9.49
C TRP A 84 -14.41 -35.31 -10.51
N LEU A 85 -14.56 -36.55 -10.04
CA LEU A 85 -14.73 -37.71 -10.90
C LEU A 85 -16.06 -37.64 -11.65
N LEU A 86 -17.17 -37.32 -10.97
CA LEU A 86 -18.49 -37.11 -11.61
C LEU A 86 -18.48 -35.95 -12.60
N ARG A 87 -17.83 -34.83 -12.22
CA ARG A 87 -17.59 -33.68 -13.09
C ARG A 87 -16.91 -34.12 -14.39
N THR A 88 -15.82 -34.90 -14.28
CA THR A 88 -15.06 -35.34 -15.45
C THR A 88 -15.82 -36.37 -16.27
N ALA A 89 -16.50 -37.33 -15.63
CA ALA A 89 -17.34 -38.33 -16.30
C ALA A 89 -18.49 -37.69 -17.09
N SER A 90 -19.00 -36.54 -16.64
CA SER A 90 -20.04 -35.77 -17.33
C SER A 90 -19.60 -35.25 -18.71
N LEU A 91 -18.30 -35.26 -19.03
CA LEU A 91 -17.76 -34.87 -20.33
C LEU A 91 -17.67 -36.03 -21.32
N LEU A 92 -17.84 -37.28 -20.90
CA LEU A 92 -17.81 -38.44 -21.81
C LEU A 92 -18.78 -38.32 -23.00
N PRO A 93 -19.98 -37.72 -22.89
CA PRO A 93 -20.85 -37.49 -24.04
C PRO A 93 -20.20 -36.67 -25.17
N LEU A 94 -19.22 -35.80 -24.87
CA LEU A 94 -18.49 -35.04 -25.89
C LEU A 94 -17.80 -35.93 -26.93
N LEU A 95 -17.45 -37.16 -26.54
CA LEU A 95 -16.82 -38.15 -27.42
C LEU A 95 -17.76 -38.63 -28.54
N ALA A 96 -19.07 -38.49 -28.36
CA ALA A 96 -20.06 -38.84 -29.37
C ALA A 96 -20.22 -37.78 -30.49
N ILE A 97 -19.71 -36.55 -30.28
CA ILE A 97 -19.94 -35.42 -31.20
C ILE A 97 -19.45 -35.68 -32.64
N PRO A 98 -18.24 -36.21 -32.91
CA PRO A 98 -17.81 -36.50 -34.28
C PRO A 98 -18.75 -37.44 -35.03
N PHE A 99 -19.29 -38.44 -34.34
CA PHE A 99 -20.23 -39.41 -34.92
C PHE A 99 -21.57 -38.76 -35.26
N LEU A 100 -22.07 -37.87 -34.40
CA LEU A 100 -23.28 -37.10 -34.64
C LEU A 100 -23.11 -36.13 -35.81
N VAL A 101 -21.97 -35.44 -35.89
CA VAL A 101 -21.68 -34.54 -37.01
C VAL A 101 -21.51 -35.32 -38.31
N SER A 102 -20.81 -36.47 -38.31
CA SER A 102 -20.67 -37.30 -39.51
C SER A 102 -22.00 -37.87 -40.00
N ALA A 103 -22.96 -38.09 -39.08
CA ALA A 103 -24.32 -38.49 -39.40
C ALA A 103 -25.23 -37.32 -39.85
N GLY A 104 -24.72 -36.09 -39.94
CA GLY A 104 -25.48 -34.90 -40.33
C GLY A 104 -26.37 -34.33 -39.23
N HIS A 105 -26.15 -34.71 -37.97
CA HIS A 105 -26.96 -34.35 -36.80
C HIS A 105 -26.32 -33.24 -35.95
N ASP A 106 -25.90 -32.13 -36.58
CA ASP A 106 -25.21 -30.99 -35.95
C ASP A 106 -25.93 -30.45 -34.70
N GLN A 107 -27.26 -30.36 -34.74
CA GLN A 107 -28.07 -29.85 -33.63
C GLN A 107 -28.05 -30.78 -32.41
N TYR A 108 -28.08 -32.10 -32.62
CA TYR A 108 -27.95 -33.08 -31.54
C TYR A 108 -26.53 -33.10 -30.97
N ALA A 109 -25.51 -32.86 -31.80
CA ALA A 109 -24.14 -32.65 -31.33
C ALA A 109 -24.04 -31.43 -30.40
N LEU A 110 -24.72 -30.33 -30.73
CA LEU A 110 -24.77 -29.14 -29.89
C LEU A 110 -25.51 -29.38 -28.56
N TYR A 111 -26.63 -30.11 -28.57
CA TYR A 111 -27.33 -30.51 -27.34
C TYR A 111 -26.49 -31.43 -26.46
N CYS A 112 -25.74 -32.34 -27.08
CA CYS A 112 -24.78 -33.18 -26.39
C CYS A 112 -23.69 -32.35 -25.68
N LEU A 113 -23.12 -31.36 -26.38
CA LEU A 113 -22.17 -30.40 -25.82
C LEU A 113 -22.77 -29.65 -24.62
N LEU A 114 -23.98 -29.10 -24.76
CA LEU A 114 -24.65 -28.35 -23.70
C LEU A 114 -24.93 -29.20 -22.46
N LEU A 115 -25.43 -30.42 -22.64
CA LEU A 115 -25.70 -31.35 -21.55
C LEU A 115 -24.41 -31.70 -20.80
N ALA A 116 -23.34 -32.04 -21.54
CA ALA A 116 -22.05 -32.40 -20.96
C ALA A 116 -21.46 -31.24 -20.14
N VAL A 117 -21.47 -30.02 -20.69
CA VAL A 117 -20.93 -28.82 -20.03
C VAL A 117 -21.79 -28.38 -18.85
N GLY A 118 -23.12 -28.51 -18.95
CA GLY A 118 -24.06 -28.23 -17.86
C GLY A 118 -23.83 -29.15 -16.67
N LEU A 119 -23.78 -30.47 -16.91
CA LEU A 119 -23.50 -31.47 -15.87
C LEU A 119 -22.10 -31.31 -15.27
N PHE A 120 -21.08 -31.05 -16.11
CA PHE A 120 -19.73 -30.74 -15.65
C PHE A 120 -19.74 -29.59 -14.65
N ASN A 121 -20.37 -28.46 -14.99
CA ASN A 121 -20.41 -27.31 -14.10
C ASN A 121 -21.25 -27.58 -12.84
N PHE A 122 -22.37 -28.29 -12.95
CA PHE A 122 -23.17 -28.68 -11.79
C PHE A 122 -22.35 -29.46 -10.75
N PHE A 123 -21.68 -30.55 -11.14
CA PHE A 123 -20.87 -31.35 -10.22
C PHE A 123 -19.63 -30.59 -9.71
N ARG A 124 -19.03 -29.72 -10.53
CA ARG A 124 -17.99 -28.78 -10.08
C ARG A 124 -18.49 -27.91 -8.93
N GLY A 125 -19.69 -27.34 -9.06
CA GLY A 125 -20.33 -26.52 -8.04
C GLY A 125 -20.52 -27.26 -6.71
N VAL A 126 -20.97 -28.52 -6.77
CA VAL A 126 -21.07 -29.41 -5.59
C VAL A 126 -19.71 -29.58 -4.90
N GLY A 127 -18.64 -29.83 -5.67
CA GLY A 127 -17.32 -30.08 -5.09
C GLY A 127 -16.56 -28.85 -4.60
N MET A 128 -16.93 -27.63 -5.03
CA MET A 128 -16.20 -26.39 -4.70
C MET A 128 -16.10 -26.12 -3.18
N ILE A 129 -17.03 -26.64 -2.39
CA ILE A 129 -17.03 -26.57 -0.91
C ILE A 129 -15.72 -27.10 -0.29
N ALA A 130 -15.03 -28.03 -0.96
CA ALA A 130 -13.85 -28.71 -0.44
C ALA A 130 -12.52 -27.97 -0.70
N ASN A 131 -12.46 -27.06 -1.68
CA ASN A 131 -11.21 -26.47 -2.16
C ASN A 131 -10.45 -25.67 -1.07
N ASN A 132 -11.15 -24.73 -0.40
CA ASN A 132 -10.56 -23.94 0.67
C ASN A 132 -10.14 -24.78 1.90
N PRO A 133 -10.97 -25.72 2.39
CA PRO A 133 -10.57 -26.66 3.44
C PRO A 133 -9.31 -27.47 3.11
N VAL A 134 -9.17 -27.97 1.88
CA VAL A 134 -7.99 -28.76 1.47
C VAL A 134 -6.72 -27.93 1.54
N ILE A 135 -6.74 -26.68 1.03
CA ILE A 135 -5.62 -25.76 1.12
C ILE A 135 -5.27 -25.48 2.59
N ARG A 136 -6.28 -25.31 3.46
CA ARG A 136 -6.06 -25.08 4.91
C ARG A 136 -5.39 -26.27 5.59
N ILE A 137 -5.71 -27.50 5.19
CA ILE A 137 -5.08 -28.72 5.72
C ILE A 137 -3.62 -28.83 5.26
N LEU A 138 -3.33 -28.48 4.00
CA LEU A 138 -2.00 -28.61 3.42
C LEU A 138 -1.06 -27.43 3.73
N ALA A 139 -1.59 -26.26 4.12
CA ALA A 139 -0.80 -25.09 4.47
C ALA A 139 -1.34 -24.41 5.75
N PRO A 140 -1.03 -24.96 6.94
CA PRO A 140 -1.38 -24.33 8.21
C PRO A 140 -0.47 -23.12 8.51
N GLY A 141 -1.01 -22.10 9.16
CA GLY A 141 -0.24 -20.95 9.66
C GLY A 141 0.21 -19.95 8.58
N LYS A 142 1.42 -19.38 8.77
CA LYS A 142 1.99 -18.30 7.95
C LYS A 142 2.32 -18.71 6.51
N ASP A 143 2.55 -20.01 6.26
CA ASP A 143 2.85 -20.56 4.93
C ASP A 143 1.70 -20.49 3.91
N ARG A 144 0.46 -20.24 4.37
CA ARG A 144 -0.75 -20.37 3.54
C ARG A 144 -0.72 -19.49 2.30
N SER A 145 -0.34 -18.23 2.46
CA SER A 145 -0.31 -17.26 1.36
C SER A 145 0.76 -17.64 0.32
N SER A 146 1.96 -18.03 0.76
CA SER A 146 3.04 -18.51 -0.11
C SER A 146 2.63 -19.75 -0.91
N TYR A 147 1.96 -20.71 -0.26
CA TYR A 147 1.48 -21.90 -0.95
C TYR A 147 0.37 -21.58 -1.97
N ILE A 148 -0.56 -20.67 -1.66
CA ILE A 148 -1.58 -20.20 -2.62
C ILE A 148 -0.95 -19.55 -3.85
N VAL A 149 0.10 -18.73 -3.67
CA VAL A 149 0.84 -18.12 -4.80
C VAL A 149 1.46 -19.21 -5.67
N ARG A 150 2.11 -20.20 -5.05
CA ARG A 150 2.67 -21.35 -5.78
C ARG A 150 1.61 -22.12 -6.57
N LEU A 151 0.46 -22.41 -5.96
CA LEU A 151 -0.66 -23.07 -6.63
C LEU A 151 -1.19 -22.25 -7.80
N SER A 152 -1.30 -20.93 -7.64
CA SER A 152 -1.71 -20.02 -8.72
C SER A 152 -0.74 -20.05 -9.90
N LEU A 153 0.58 -20.03 -9.64
CA LEU A 153 1.60 -20.15 -10.68
C LEU A 153 1.52 -21.49 -11.42
N ILE A 154 1.36 -22.60 -10.68
CA ILE A 154 1.19 -23.93 -11.26
C ILE A 154 -0.05 -23.98 -12.18
N ASN A 155 -1.19 -23.48 -11.68
CA ASN A 155 -2.45 -23.51 -12.41
C ASN A 155 -2.40 -22.68 -13.69
N ASN A 156 -1.85 -21.45 -13.61
CA ASN A 156 -1.75 -20.57 -14.77
C ASN A 156 -0.75 -21.09 -15.80
N LEU A 157 0.39 -21.64 -15.39
CA LEU A 157 1.35 -22.22 -16.32
C LEU A 157 0.78 -23.45 -17.06
N ALA A 158 0.12 -24.35 -16.34
CA ALA A 158 -0.52 -25.52 -16.94
C ALA A 158 -1.64 -25.13 -17.91
N ALA A 159 -2.48 -24.16 -17.54
CA ALA A 159 -3.53 -23.64 -18.41
C ALA A 159 -2.97 -22.93 -19.65
N LEU A 160 -1.88 -22.17 -19.51
CA LEU A 160 -1.20 -21.50 -20.62
C LEU A 160 -0.63 -22.52 -21.61
N LEU A 161 0.07 -23.55 -21.12
CA LEU A 161 0.62 -24.62 -21.98
C LEU A 161 -0.50 -25.37 -22.73
N ALA A 162 -1.59 -25.71 -22.05
CA ALA A 162 -2.75 -26.34 -22.66
C ALA A 162 -3.40 -25.46 -23.74
N THR A 163 -3.54 -24.16 -23.47
CA THR A 163 -4.13 -23.20 -24.40
C THR A 163 -3.25 -23.01 -25.65
N VAL A 164 -1.92 -22.94 -25.49
CA VAL A 164 -0.98 -22.88 -26.61
C VAL A 164 -1.03 -24.16 -27.45
N LEU A 165 -1.09 -25.32 -26.80
CA LEU A 165 -1.22 -26.61 -27.49
C LEU A 165 -2.53 -26.67 -28.30
N LEU A 166 -3.64 -26.23 -27.71
CA LEU A 166 -4.92 -26.15 -28.41
C LEU A 166 -4.86 -25.18 -29.59
N ALA A 167 -4.27 -24.00 -29.43
CA ALA A 167 -4.10 -23.05 -30.52
C ALA A 167 -3.26 -23.63 -31.67
N TRP A 168 -2.20 -24.38 -31.35
CA TRP A 168 -1.38 -25.08 -32.32
C TRP A 168 -2.18 -26.17 -33.07
N LEU A 169 -2.97 -26.97 -32.34
CA LEU A 169 -3.82 -28.02 -32.93
C LEU A 169 -4.85 -27.42 -33.89
N LEU A 170 -5.57 -26.38 -33.45
CA LEU A 170 -6.56 -25.66 -34.27
C LEU A 170 -5.95 -24.87 -35.43
N ARG A 171 -4.63 -24.59 -35.39
CA ARG A 171 -3.91 -23.97 -36.52
C ARG A 171 -3.62 -24.99 -37.62
N ARG A 172 -3.34 -26.24 -37.24
CA ARG A 172 -3.06 -27.33 -38.17
C ARG A 172 -4.34 -27.79 -38.85
N ASP A 173 -5.39 -28.04 -38.08
CA ASP A 173 -6.67 -28.51 -38.61
C ASP A 173 -7.83 -28.00 -37.73
N PRO A 174 -8.62 -26.99 -38.16
CA PRO A 174 -9.78 -26.50 -37.44
C PRO A 174 -11.01 -27.37 -37.71
N SER A 175 -10.97 -28.64 -37.30
CA SER A 175 -12.05 -29.63 -37.49
C SER A 175 -12.70 -30.08 -36.18
N VAL A 176 -13.84 -30.76 -36.28
CA VAL A 176 -14.49 -31.46 -35.14
C VAL A 176 -13.52 -32.43 -34.47
N GLN A 177 -12.66 -33.08 -35.26
CA GLN A 177 -11.70 -34.07 -34.75
C GLN A 177 -10.67 -33.40 -33.83
N SER A 178 -10.20 -32.21 -34.15
CA SER A 178 -9.27 -31.45 -33.30
C SER A 178 -9.90 -31.04 -31.96
N TYR A 179 -11.15 -30.57 -31.96
CA TYR A 179 -11.88 -30.28 -30.72
C TYR A 179 -12.16 -31.54 -29.89
N ASN A 180 -12.50 -32.64 -30.56
CA ASN A 180 -12.75 -33.91 -29.90
C ASN A 180 -11.46 -34.51 -29.31
N LEU A 181 -10.33 -34.44 -30.03
CA LEU A 181 -9.01 -34.86 -29.55
C LEU A 181 -8.60 -34.05 -28.31
N ALA A 182 -8.75 -32.72 -28.35
CA ALA A 182 -8.51 -31.87 -27.19
C ALA A 182 -9.42 -32.28 -26.01
N SER A 183 -10.68 -32.60 -26.27
CA SER A 183 -11.63 -33.08 -25.26
C SER A 183 -11.22 -34.44 -24.69
N MET A 184 -10.77 -35.39 -25.52
CA MET A 184 -10.27 -36.70 -25.09
C MET A 184 -9.07 -36.56 -24.15
N ILE A 185 -8.08 -35.75 -24.53
CA ILE A 185 -6.89 -35.48 -23.71
C ILE A 185 -7.34 -34.83 -22.40
N GLY A 186 -8.21 -33.82 -22.47
CA GLY A 186 -8.74 -33.13 -21.30
C GLY A 186 -9.49 -34.05 -20.34
N ILE A 187 -10.33 -34.96 -20.85
CA ILE A 187 -11.06 -35.95 -20.06
C ILE A 187 -10.10 -36.92 -19.38
N LEU A 188 -9.13 -37.47 -20.11
CA LEU A 188 -8.14 -38.40 -19.58
C LEU A 188 -7.32 -37.77 -18.44
N LEU A 189 -6.80 -36.57 -18.64
CA LEU A 189 -6.07 -35.84 -17.60
C LEU A 189 -6.99 -35.45 -16.43
N GLY A 190 -8.26 -35.17 -16.70
CA GLY A 190 -9.27 -34.91 -15.69
C GLY A 190 -9.52 -36.10 -14.78
N PHE A 191 -9.54 -37.33 -15.31
CA PHE A 191 -9.68 -38.55 -14.53
C PHE A 191 -8.44 -38.80 -13.69
N ILE A 192 -7.24 -38.65 -14.27
CA ILE A 192 -5.96 -38.74 -13.54
C ILE A 192 -5.96 -37.77 -12.35
N ALA A 193 -6.31 -36.50 -12.60
CA ALA A 193 -6.41 -35.48 -11.55
C ALA A 193 -7.43 -35.90 -10.47
N SER A 194 -8.63 -36.33 -10.85
CA SER A 194 -9.68 -36.73 -9.92
C SER A 194 -9.25 -37.88 -9.01
N ILE A 195 -8.51 -38.86 -9.54
CA ILE A 195 -7.99 -40.00 -8.78
C ILE A 195 -6.92 -39.56 -7.76
N LEU A 196 -6.07 -38.58 -8.11
CA LEU A 196 -5.04 -38.05 -7.21
C LEU A 196 -5.62 -37.42 -5.94
N LEU A 197 -6.82 -36.84 -6.00
CA LEU A 197 -7.48 -36.24 -4.83
C LEU A 197 -7.73 -37.26 -3.71
N PHE A 198 -8.03 -38.51 -4.06
CA PHE A 198 -8.23 -39.59 -3.08
C PHE A 198 -6.94 -40.02 -2.37
N ARG A 199 -5.77 -39.64 -2.90
CA ARG A 199 -4.46 -39.96 -2.32
C ARG A 199 -3.95 -38.88 -1.36
N ILE A 200 -4.67 -37.76 -1.22
CA ILE A 200 -4.27 -36.68 -0.32
C ILE A 200 -4.50 -37.11 1.13
N PRO A 201 -3.49 -37.03 2.02
CA PRO A 201 -3.64 -37.42 3.41
C PRO A 201 -4.63 -36.49 4.13
N GLU A 202 -5.52 -37.08 4.91
CA GLU A 202 -6.57 -36.37 5.65
C GLU A 202 -6.39 -36.57 7.17
N PRO A 203 -6.53 -35.51 8.00
CA PRO A 203 -6.47 -35.64 9.46
C PRO A 203 -7.67 -36.43 9.99
N GLN A 204 -7.51 -37.16 11.10
CA GLN A 204 -8.60 -37.98 11.66
C GLN A 204 -9.80 -37.14 12.09
N SER A 205 -9.55 -35.89 12.52
CA SER A 205 -10.57 -34.90 12.86
C SER A 205 -11.47 -34.46 11.69
N ALA A 206 -11.02 -34.64 10.43
CA ALA A 206 -11.80 -34.32 9.24
C ALA A 206 -12.67 -35.49 8.74
N LYS A 207 -12.52 -36.69 9.31
CA LYS A 207 -13.42 -37.81 9.02
C LYS A 207 -14.77 -37.58 9.72
N PRO A 208 -15.91 -37.86 9.05
CA PRO A 208 -17.23 -37.67 9.64
C PRO A 208 -17.41 -38.63 10.83
N ASN A 209 -17.31 -38.09 12.05
CA ASN A 209 -17.43 -38.88 13.27
C ASN A 209 -18.92 -39.06 13.61
N ARG A 210 -19.49 -40.23 13.26
CA ARG A 210 -20.93 -40.53 13.44
C ARG A 210 -21.38 -40.48 14.91
N GLN A 211 -20.49 -40.69 15.88
CA GLN A 211 -20.82 -40.76 17.31
C GLN A 211 -21.00 -39.40 18.00
N LYS A 212 -20.33 -38.32 17.53
CA LYS A 212 -20.39 -36.99 18.18
C LYS A 212 -21.68 -36.20 17.87
N ARG A 213 -22.60 -36.77 17.10
CA ARG A 213 -23.73 -36.05 16.48
C ARG A 213 -25.07 -36.27 17.19
N LYS A 214 -25.11 -37.13 18.22
CA LYS A 214 -26.32 -37.36 19.04
C LYS A 214 -26.51 -36.33 20.16
N ASP A 215 -25.45 -35.64 20.61
CA ASP A 215 -25.52 -34.82 21.84
C ASP A 215 -25.54 -33.30 21.64
N ASN A 216 -25.55 -32.78 20.42
CA ASN A 216 -25.66 -31.33 20.21
C ASN A 216 -27.05 -30.94 19.75
N THR A 217 -27.87 -30.48 20.70
CA THR A 217 -28.96 -29.51 20.52
C THR A 217 -28.44 -28.23 19.83
N THR A 218 -28.06 -28.36 18.56
CA THR A 218 -27.69 -27.23 17.71
C THR A 218 -28.95 -26.80 16.95
N PRO A 219 -29.36 -25.51 17.04
CA PRO A 219 -30.56 -25.04 16.35
C PRO A 219 -30.46 -25.31 14.84
N ARG A 220 -31.61 -25.56 14.20
CA ARG A 220 -31.72 -25.68 12.73
C ARG A 220 -30.98 -24.50 12.05
N GLN A 221 -29.84 -24.75 11.40
CA GLN A 221 -29.02 -23.73 10.70
C GLN A 221 -29.79 -22.83 9.71
N GLY A 222 -30.98 -23.23 9.24
CA GLY A 222 -31.82 -22.38 8.39
C GLY A 222 -32.31 -21.11 9.09
N SER A 223 -32.50 -21.12 10.42
CA SER A 223 -32.95 -19.94 11.16
C SER A 223 -31.83 -18.92 11.42
N THR A 224 -30.56 -19.35 11.45
CA THR A 224 -29.41 -18.46 11.60
C THR A 224 -29.02 -17.78 10.29
N PHE A 225 -29.07 -18.49 9.15
CA PHE A 225 -28.79 -17.92 7.83
C PHE A 225 -29.70 -16.74 7.46
N LEU A 226 -31.02 -16.95 7.58
CA LEU A 226 -32.02 -15.90 7.28
C LEU A 226 -31.89 -14.70 8.23
N ARG A 227 -31.54 -14.95 9.50
CA ARG A 227 -31.30 -13.89 10.48
C ARG A 227 -30.08 -13.05 10.12
N HIS A 228 -28.94 -13.68 9.83
CA HIS A 228 -27.72 -12.97 9.40
C HIS A 228 -27.93 -12.14 8.14
N ILE A 229 -28.67 -12.66 7.15
CA ILE A 229 -29.05 -11.89 5.97
C ILE A 229 -29.92 -10.70 6.36
N ARG A 230 -31.00 -10.92 7.13
CA ARG A 230 -31.90 -9.84 7.55
C ARG A 230 -31.17 -8.75 8.33
N ASP A 231 -30.26 -9.14 9.21
CA ASP A 231 -29.48 -8.21 10.02
C ASP A 231 -28.46 -7.44 9.16
N ALA A 232 -27.78 -8.10 8.22
CA ALA A 232 -26.88 -7.44 7.28
C ALA A 232 -27.59 -6.42 6.38
N PHE A 233 -28.81 -6.72 5.91
CA PHE A 233 -29.59 -5.79 5.09
C PHE A 233 -30.11 -4.56 5.86
N LYS A 234 -30.01 -4.52 7.20
CA LYS A 234 -30.27 -3.28 7.95
C LYS A 234 -29.17 -2.25 7.75
N ASP A 235 -27.93 -2.68 7.49
CA ASP A 235 -26.82 -1.79 7.19
C ASP A 235 -27.01 -1.13 5.81
N ALA A 236 -26.92 0.20 5.78
CA ALA A 236 -26.97 0.98 4.55
C ALA A 236 -25.78 0.68 3.63
N ASN A 237 -24.58 0.44 4.20
CA ASN A 237 -23.40 0.12 3.40
C ASN A 237 -23.54 -1.25 2.73
N PHE A 238 -23.98 -2.26 3.47
CA PHE A 238 -24.24 -3.59 2.92
C PHE A 238 -25.25 -3.56 1.76
N ARG A 239 -26.37 -2.83 1.90
CA ARG A 239 -27.35 -2.66 0.81
C ARG A 239 -26.75 -1.99 -0.43
N ARG A 240 -25.95 -0.95 -0.24
CA ARG A 240 -25.24 -0.27 -1.34
C ARG A 240 -24.24 -1.19 -2.02
N PHE A 241 -23.52 -2.01 -1.24
CA PHE A 241 -22.60 -3.02 -1.77
C PHE A 241 -23.33 -4.05 -2.61
N VAL A 242 -24.40 -4.66 -2.08
CA VAL A 242 -25.19 -5.65 -2.82
C VAL A 242 -25.72 -5.06 -4.13
N LEU A 243 -26.25 -3.83 -4.11
CA LEU A 243 -26.74 -3.17 -5.32
C LEU A 243 -25.64 -2.89 -6.34
N ALA A 244 -24.51 -2.30 -5.90
CA ALA A 244 -23.38 -2.00 -6.77
C ALA A 244 -22.76 -3.28 -7.35
N PHE A 245 -22.56 -4.29 -6.51
CA PHE A 245 -22.05 -5.60 -6.89
C PHE A 245 -22.99 -6.28 -7.88
N PHE A 246 -24.30 -6.25 -7.63
CA PHE A 246 -25.28 -6.86 -8.53
C PHE A 246 -25.21 -6.24 -9.95
N ILE A 247 -25.26 -4.91 -10.05
CA ILE A 247 -25.25 -4.19 -11.33
C ILE A 247 -23.94 -4.43 -12.09
N ILE A 248 -22.80 -4.33 -11.40
CA ILE A 248 -21.48 -4.44 -12.03
C ILE A 248 -21.20 -5.88 -12.46
N SER A 249 -21.47 -6.86 -11.58
CA SER A 249 -21.29 -8.27 -11.91
C SER A 249 -22.24 -8.71 -13.03
N LEU A 250 -23.45 -8.12 -13.12
CA LEU A 250 -24.34 -8.35 -14.26
C LEU A 250 -23.71 -7.83 -15.56
N GLY A 251 -23.27 -6.57 -15.59
CA GLY A 251 -22.65 -5.97 -16.77
C GLY A 251 -21.40 -6.72 -17.24
N ILE A 252 -20.52 -7.10 -16.30
CA ILE A 252 -19.31 -7.87 -16.61
C ILE A 252 -19.65 -9.28 -17.10
N ALA A 253 -20.62 -9.95 -16.48
CA ALA A 253 -21.06 -11.27 -16.93
C ALA A 253 -21.68 -11.24 -18.33
N MET A 254 -22.40 -10.18 -18.68
CA MET A 254 -22.92 -9.98 -20.04
C MET A 254 -21.78 -9.98 -21.06
N ILE A 255 -20.72 -9.22 -20.83
CA ILE A 255 -19.67 -9.01 -21.84
C ILE A 255 -18.58 -10.09 -21.87
N ARG A 256 -18.23 -10.69 -20.72
CA ARG A 256 -17.07 -11.58 -20.58
C ARG A 256 -16.98 -12.68 -21.66
N PRO A 257 -18.05 -13.45 -21.97
CA PRO A 257 -17.94 -14.50 -22.98
C PRO A 257 -17.74 -13.96 -24.40
N PHE A 258 -18.19 -12.73 -24.68
CA PHE A 258 -18.21 -12.20 -26.03
C PHE A 258 -16.96 -11.39 -26.41
N ILE A 259 -16.01 -11.18 -25.49
CA ILE A 259 -14.73 -10.53 -25.82
C ILE A 259 -13.96 -11.31 -26.90
N ILE A 260 -13.90 -12.63 -26.79
CA ILE A 260 -13.23 -13.47 -27.79
C ILE A 260 -14.14 -13.71 -29.01
N VAL A 261 -15.44 -13.85 -28.78
CA VAL A 261 -16.43 -14.04 -29.87
C VAL A 261 -16.45 -12.82 -30.79
N TYR A 262 -16.31 -11.61 -30.26
CA TYR A 262 -16.15 -10.37 -31.04
C TYR A 262 -14.99 -10.45 -32.04
N ALA A 263 -13.84 -11.00 -31.62
CA ALA A 263 -12.70 -11.19 -32.52
C ALA A 263 -13.02 -12.17 -33.66
N LYS A 264 -13.86 -13.18 -33.40
CA LYS A 264 -14.25 -14.18 -34.40
C LYS A 264 -15.32 -13.63 -35.36
N GLU A 265 -16.36 -13.00 -34.86
CA GLU A 265 -17.51 -12.56 -35.64
C GLU A 265 -17.30 -11.23 -36.37
N VAL A 266 -16.52 -10.29 -35.80
CA VAL A 266 -16.30 -8.95 -36.39
C VAL A 266 -14.99 -8.87 -37.20
N TYR A 267 -13.94 -9.55 -36.74
CA TYR A 267 -12.62 -9.55 -37.40
C TYR A 267 -12.34 -10.83 -38.21
N SER A 268 -13.30 -11.74 -38.29
CA SER A 268 -13.19 -13.02 -39.02
C SER A 268 -11.92 -13.80 -38.65
N ARG A 269 -11.50 -13.74 -37.38
CA ARG A 269 -10.28 -14.42 -36.91
C ARG A 269 -10.51 -15.92 -36.83
N ARG A 270 -9.50 -16.68 -37.27
CA ARG A 270 -9.45 -18.14 -37.17
C ARG A 270 -9.47 -18.58 -35.70
N ASP A 271 -9.98 -19.78 -35.44
CA ASP A 271 -10.09 -20.37 -34.10
C ASP A 271 -8.77 -20.42 -33.32
N SER A 272 -7.65 -20.70 -34.01
CA SER A 272 -6.30 -20.65 -33.42
C SER A 272 -5.89 -19.26 -32.97
N ALA A 273 -6.21 -18.21 -33.73
CA ALA A 273 -5.92 -16.83 -33.36
C ALA A 273 -6.79 -16.38 -32.18
N ALA A 274 -8.08 -16.75 -32.17
CA ALA A 274 -8.98 -16.49 -31.04
C ALA A 274 -8.51 -17.20 -29.75
N THR A 275 -7.98 -18.43 -29.87
CA THR A 275 -7.39 -19.17 -28.75
C THR A 275 -6.14 -18.47 -28.19
N ILE A 276 -5.28 -17.93 -29.06
CA ILE A 276 -4.10 -17.16 -28.63
C ILE A 276 -4.50 -15.90 -27.84
N LEU A 277 -5.61 -15.23 -28.18
CA LEU A 277 -6.10 -14.08 -27.40
C LEU A 277 -6.44 -14.44 -25.94
N SER A 278 -6.77 -15.71 -25.67
CA SER A 278 -6.99 -16.20 -24.31
C SER A 278 -5.69 -16.24 -23.50
N VAL A 279 -4.55 -16.49 -24.13
CA VAL A 279 -3.22 -16.44 -23.48
C VAL A 279 -2.94 -15.02 -23.00
N TYR A 280 -3.18 -14.01 -23.82
CA TYR A 280 -3.00 -12.61 -23.43
C TYR A 280 -4.01 -12.17 -22.36
N SER A 281 -5.23 -12.73 -22.38
CA SER A 281 -6.19 -12.53 -21.29
C SER A 281 -5.65 -13.08 -19.96
N LEU A 282 -5.03 -14.27 -19.96
CA LEU A 282 -4.38 -14.84 -18.77
C LEU A 282 -3.20 -14.00 -18.29
N VAL A 283 -2.40 -13.45 -19.20
CA VAL A 283 -1.32 -12.50 -18.84
C VAL A 283 -1.90 -11.28 -18.11
N GLY A 284 -2.99 -10.71 -18.62
CA GLY A 284 -3.70 -9.62 -17.93
C GLY A 284 -4.19 -10.00 -16.52
N ALA A 285 -4.76 -11.20 -16.36
CA ALA A 285 -5.19 -11.70 -15.04
C ALA A 285 -4.01 -11.86 -14.06
N LEU A 286 -2.87 -12.37 -14.53
CA LEU A 286 -1.65 -12.51 -13.73
C LEU A 286 -1.11 -11.15 -13.27
N SER A 287 -1.09 -10.15 -14.17
CA SER A 287 -0.69 -8.78 -13.82
C SER A 287 -1.55 -8.20 -12.70
N VAL A 288 -2.87 -8.43 -12.72
CA VAL A 288 -3.76 -8.03 -11.63
C VAL A 288 -3.43 -8.75 -10.34
N GLY A 289 -3.22 -10.07 -10.37
CA GLY A 289 -2.89 -10.85 -9.18
C GLY A 289 -1.63 -10.33 -8.46
N LEU A 290 -0.58 -10.02 -9.24
CA LEU A 290 0.66 -9.44 -8.72
C LEU A 290 0.44 -8.02 -8.16
N LEU A 291 -0.34 -7.20 -8.86
CA LEU A 291 -0.63 -5.83 -8.43
C LEU A 291 -1.46 -5.83 -7.14
N MET A 292 -2.57 -6.58 -7.09
CA MET A 292 -3.48 -6.65 -5.95
C MET A 292 -2.77 -7.00 -4.64
N HIS A 293 -1.79 -7.90 -4.73
CA HIS A 293 -0.98 -8.33 -3.59
C HIS A 293 -0.18 -7.19 -2.92
N LEU A 294 0.17 -6.14 -3.68
CA LEU A 294 0.88 -4.97 -3.16
C LEU A 294 -0.04 -3.87 -2.65
N ILE A 295 -1.23 -3.74 -3.25
CA ILE A 295 -2.05 -2.54 -3.10
C ILE A 295 -3.29 -2.74 -2.24
N ILE A 296 -3.88 -3.94 -2.19
CA ILE A 296 -5.26 -4.08 -1.69
C ILE A 296 -5.35 -3.88 -0.17
N ASP A 297 -4.38 -4.40 0.58
CA ASP A 297 -4.34 -4.31 2.04
C ASP A 297 -3.95 -2.90 2.52
N ARG A 298 -3.50 -2.03 1.61
CA ARG A 298 -2.82 -0.76 1.95
C ARG A 298 -3.53 0.46 1.41
N ILE A 299 -3.99 0.36 0.17
CA ILE A 299 -4.82 1.35 -0.50
C ILE A 299 -6.30 1.06 -0.29
N GLY A 300 -6.66 -0.11 0.24
CA GLY A 300 -8.02 -0.54 0.55
C GLY A 300 -8.89 -0.86 -0.66
N ALA A 301 -9.90 -1.68 -0.43
CA ALA A 301 -10.64 -2.35 -1.50
C ALA A 301 -11.56 -1.42 -2.32
N LYS A 302 -12.13 -0.37 -1.71
CA LYS A 302 -13.10 0.51 -2.39
C LYS A 302 -12.52 1.27 -3.60
N PRO A 303 -11.43 2.05 -3.48
CA PRO A 303 -10.91 2.80 -4.61
C PRO A 303 -10.46 1.89 -5.74
N ILE A 304 -9.85 0.76 -5.39
CA ILE A 304 -9.43 -0.29 -6.33
C ILE A 304 -10.65 -0.86 -7.07
N PHE A 305 -11.74 -1.14 -6.35
CA PHE A 305 -12.99 -1.65 -6.94
C PHE A 305 -13.57 -0.69 -7.98
N ILE A 306 -13.57 0.61 -7.69
CA ILE A 306 -14.01 1.64 -8.65
C ILE A 306 -13.08 1.71 -9.86
N ILE A 307 -11.75 1.70 -9.64
CA ILE A 307 -10.76 1.79 -10.73
C ILE A 307 -10.89 0.62 -11.70
N PHE A 308 -10.97 -0.61 -11.20
CA PHE A 308 -11.09 -1.77 -12.09
C PHE A 308 -12.45 -1.84 -12.78
N SER A 309 -13.52 -1.39 -12.13
CA SER A 309 -14.83 -1.25 -12.79
C SER A 309 -14.78 -0.21 -13.91
N ALA A 310 -14.06 0.90 -13.70
CA ALA A 310 -13.82 1.90 -14.74
C ALA A 310 -12.96 1.34 -15.88
N ILE A 311 -11.90 0.58 -15.59
CA ILE A 311 -11.09 -0.10 -16.61
C ILE A 311 -11.96 -1.04 -17.45
N SER A 312 -12.86 -1.82 -16.84
CA SER A 312 -13.79 -2.69 -17.56
C SER A 312 -14.72 -1.94 -18.51
N ALA A 313 -15.17 -0.74 -18.17
CA ALA A 313 -16.02 0.07 -19.06
C ALA A 313 -15.17 0.77 -20.15
N LEU A 314 -14.06 1.38 -19.76
CA LEU A 314 -13.17 2.13 -20.65
C LEU A 314 -12.50 1.22 -21.68
N SER A 315 -12.22 -0.05 -21.34
CA SER A 315 -11.63 -1.01 -22.28
C SER A 315 -12.54 -1.33 -23.47
N LEU A 316 -13.84 -1.06 -23.35
CA LEU A 316 -14.84 -1.28 -24.40
C LEU A 316 -14.96 -0.11 -25.38
N ILE A 317 -14.55 1.11 -24.99
CA ILE A 317 -14.65 2.32 -25.82
C ILE A 317 -13.85 2.21 -27.14
N PRO A 318 -12.62 1.66 -27.15
CA PRO A 318 -11.86 1.50 -28.39
C PRO A 318 -12.60 0.69 -29.48
N ALA A 319 -13.49 -0.23 -29.10
CA ALA A 319 -14.21 -1.06 -30.06
C ALA A 319 -15.23 -0.30 -30.92
N PHE A 320 -15.66 0.90 -30.52
CA PHE A 320 -16.54 1.75 -31.33
C PHE A 320 -15.83 2.34 -32.55
N PHE A 321 -14.54 2.65 -32.41
CA PHE A 321 -13.73 3.34 -33.42
C PHE A 321 -12.87 2.37 -34.26
N ALA A 322 -12.88 1.08 -33.90
CA ALA A 322 -12.10 0.04 -34.56
C ALA A 322 -12.66 -0.61 -35.86
N PRO A 323 -13.79 -0.20 -36.50
CA PRO A 323 -14.26 -0.80 -37.75
C PRO A 323 -13.23 -0.80 -38.90
N GLY A 324 -12.39 0.23 -38.98
CA GLY A 324 -11.37 0.37 -40.03
C GLY A 324 -10.14 -0.53 -39.86
N LEU A 325 -10.02 -1.24 -38.75
CA LEU A 325 -8.85 -2.10 -38.47
C LEU A 325 -9.04 -3.55 -38.95
N ALA A 326 -10.26 -3.97 -39.30
CA ALA A 326 -10.55 -5.34 -39.71
C ALA A 326 -9.68 -5.79 -40.91
N SER A 327 -9.37 -4.86 -41.83
CA SER A 327 -8.48 -5.05 -42.97
C SER A 327 -6.99 -4.71 -42.69
N ALA A 328 -6.67 -4.12 -41.54
CA ALA A 328 -5.36 -3.53 -41.23
C ALA A 328 -4.30 -4.53 -40.71
N GLY A 329 -4.40 -5.82 -41.09
CA GLY A 329 -3.38 -6.85 -40.83
C GLY A 329 -2.90 -6.95 -39.37
N ILE A 330 -1.71 -6.41 -39.11
CA ILE A 330 -1.04 -6.46 -37.80
C ILE A 330 -1.69 -5.54 -36.75
N LEU A 331 -2.22 -4.39 -37.17
CA LEU A 331 -2.81 -3.40 -36.28
C LEU A 331 -4.07 -3.95 -35.59
N SER A 332 -4.90 -4.72 -36.30
CA SER A 332 -6.04 -5.41 -35.67
C SER A 332 -5.61 -6.52 -34.72
N THR A 333 -4.48 -7.20 -34.97
CA THR A 333 -3.97 -8.19 -34.02
C THR A 333 -3.51 -7.53 -32.73
N VAL A 334 -2.73 -6.44 -32.83
CA VAL A 334 -2.29 -5.66 -31.66
C VAL A 334 -3.47 -5.10 -30.90
N PHE A 335 -4.45 -4.51 -31.61
CA PHE A 335 -5.69 -4.03 -31.01
C PHE A 335 -6.42 -5.13 -30.25
N LEU A 336 -6.65 -6.30 -30.86
CA LEU A 336 -7.36 -7.40 -30.20
C LEU A 336 -6.60 -7.92 -28.98
N ILE A 337 -5.26 -8.01 -29.03
CA ILE A 337 -4.43 -8.39 -27.89
C ILE A 337 -4.62 -7.40 -26.72
N LEU A 338 -4.51 -6.10 -26.99
CA LEU A 338 -4.68 -5.07 -25.97
C LEU A 338 -6.12 -5.04 -25.45
N PHE A 339 -7.10 -5.15 -26.33
CA PHE A 339 -8.52 -5.18 -26.01
C PHE A 339 -8.86 -6.35 -25.08
N THR A 340 -8.41 -7.57 -25.40
CA THR A 340 -8.69 -8.75 -24.56
C THR A 340 -7.93 -8.69 -23.23
N MET A 341 -6.66 -8.31 -23.27
CA MET A 341 -5.83 -8.19 -22.07
C MET A 341 -6.38 -7.14 -21.10
N ILE A 342 -6.63 -5.91 -21.55
CA ILE A 342 -7.10 -4.80 -20.71
C ILE A 342 -8.52 -5.05 -20.20
N SER A 343 -9.42 -5.59 -21.03
CA SER A 343 -10.78 -5.95 -20.58
C SER A 343 -10.72 -6.99 -19.47
N ASN A 344 -9.86 -8.01 -19.62
CA ASN A 344 -9.71 -9.04 -18.59
C ASN A 344 -9.01 -8.52 -17.32
N VAL A 345 -8.08 -7.57 -17.43
CA VAL A 345 -7.51 -6.84 -16.28
C VAL A 345 -8.64 -6.16 -15.48
N GLY A 346 -9.54 -5.45 -16.17
CA GLY A 346 -10.73 -4.87 -15.56
C GLY A 346 -11.58 -5.91 -14.84
N PHE A 347 -11.96 -6.99 -15.53
CA PHE A 347 -12.88 -8.00 -14.98
C PHE A 347 -12.30 -8.73 -13.77
N VAL A 348 -11.05 -9.19 -13.84
CA VAL A 348 -10.39 -9.91 -12.74
C VAL A 348 -10.12 -8.97 -11.57
N GLY A 349 -9.69 -7.74 -11.85
CA GLY A 349 -9.47 -6.75 -10.79
C GLY A 349 -10.75 -6.37 -10.07
N GLN A 350 -11.86 -6.31 -10.80
CA GLN A 350 -13.19 -6.11 -10.23
C GLN A 350 -13.58 -7.28 -9.31
N ASP A 351 -13.48 -8.52 -9.77
CA ASP A 351 -13.83 -9.72 -8.98
C ASP A 351 -13.04 -9.77 -7.66
N ASN A 352 -11.72 -9.53 -7.72
CA ASN A 352 -10.85 -9.57 -6.55
C ASN A 352 -11.16 -8.44 -5.56
N SER A 353 -11.40 -7.23 -6.07
CA SER A 353 -11.65 -6.06 -5.23
C SER A 353 -13.04 -6.05 -4.60
N SER A 354 -14.08 -6.53 -5.31
CA SER A 354 -15.41 -6.71 -4.71
C SER A 354 -15.38 -7.76 -3.61
N GLN A 355 -14.64 -8.84 -3.81
CA GLN A 355 -14.49 -9.89 -2.82
C GLN A 355 -13.72 -9.39 -1.58
N ALA A 356 -12.63 -8.65 -1.77
CA ALA A 356 -11.89 -8.05 -0.66
C ALA A 356 -12.75 -7.04 0.12
N TYR A 357 -13.51 -6.19 -0.58
CA TYR A 357 -14.43 -5.25 0.05
C TYR A 357 -15.51 -5.99 0.86
N PHE A 358 -16.06 -7.07 0.31
CA PHE A 358 -17.05 -7.91 0.99
C PHE A 358 -16.48 -8.49 2.30
N PHE A 359 -15.27 -9.06 2.26
CA PHE A 359 -14.62 -9.63 3.45
C PHE A 359 -14.27 -8.57 4.49
N ALA A 360 -13.89 -7.36 4.08
CA ALA A 360 -13.62 -6.26 5.01
C ALA A 360 -14.89 -5.70 5.68
N MET A 361 -16.05 -5.82 5.02
CA MET A 361 -17.33 -5.30 5.50
C MET A 361 -18.06 -6.26 6.45
N VAL A 362 -17.90 -7.57 6.27
CA VAL A 362 -18.72 -8.59 6.94
C VAL A 362 -18.09 -9.06 8.25
N PRO A 363 -18.86 -9.14 9.36
CA PRO A 363 -18.35 -9.67 10.63
C PRO A 363 -18.05 -11.17 10.55
N GLU A 364 -17.03 -11.63 11.29
CA GLU A 364 -16.53 -13.01 11.25
C GLU A 364 -17.62 -14.06 11.56
N GLU A 365 -18.54 -13.74 12.48
CA GLU A 365 -19.63 -14.63 12.90
C GLU A 365 -20.66 -14.92 11.79
N ALA A 366 -20.89 -13.96 10.89
CA ALA A 366 -21.83 -14.07 9.79
C ALA A 366 -21.15 -14.44 8.46
N LEU A 367 -19.82 -14.58 8.46
CA LEU A 367 -19.03 -14.66 7.24
C LEU A 367 -19.42 -15.81 6.33
N MET A 368 -19.67 -17.00 6.89
CA MET A 368 -20.04 -18.17 6.09
C MET A 368 -21.41 -17.98 5.41
N ASP A 369 -22.38 -17.42 6.15
CA ASP A 369 -23.75 -17.24 5.66
C ASP A 369 -23.82 -16.14 4.60
N LEU A 370 -23.17 -15.01 4.85
CA LEU A 370 -23.14 -13.92 3.87
C LEU A 370 -22.27 -14.28 2.65
N SER A 371 -21.25 -15.13 2.80
CA SER A 371 -20.48 -15.63 1.65
C SER A 371 -21.37 -16.49 0.73
N MET A 372 -22.30 -17.28 1.29
CA MET A 372 -23.28 -18.02 0.48
C MET A 372 -24.19 -17.06 -0.29
N LEU A 373 -24.65 -15.97 0.35
CA LEU A 373 -25.40 -14.92 -0.34
C LEU A 373 -24.59 -14.26 -1.46
N TYR A 374 -23.31 -13.94 -1.22
CA TYR A 374 -22.40 -13.41 -2.24
C TYR A 374 -22.34 -14.33 -3.49
N TYR A 375 -22.18 -15.64 -3.28
CA TYR A 375 -22.18 -16.61 -4.38
C TYR A 375 -23.54 -16.76 -5.06
N PHE A 376 -24.66 -16.63 -4.35
CA PHE A 376 -25.98 -16.60 -4.99
C PHE A 376 -26.19 -15.37 -5.85
N ILE A 377 -25.73 -14.19 -5.41
CA ILE A 377 -25.74 -12.99 -6.24
C ILE A 377 -24.93 -13.24 -7.51
N LEU A 378 -23.71 -13.78 -7.40
CA LEU A 378 -22.89 -14.16 -8.56
C LEU A 378 -23.56 -15.19 -9.47
N ALA A 379 -24.29 -16.15 -8.91
CA ALA A 379 -25.02 -17.15 -9.68
C ALA A 379 -26.10 -16.50 -10.54
N ILE A 380 -26.87 -15.58 -9.93
CA ILE A 380 -27.96 -14.85 -10.59
C ILE A 380 -27.38 -13.89 -11.64
N THR A 381 -26.48 -12.99 -11.25
CA THR A 381 -25.95 -11.97 -12.16
C THR A 381 -25.09 -12.58 -13.26
N GLY A 382 -24.29 -13.59 -12.91
CA GLY A 382 -23.45 -14.33 -13.83
C GLY A 382 -24.25 -15.14 -14.84
N GLY A 383 -25.24 -15.90 -14.36
CA GLY A 383 -26.12 -16.71 -15.18
C GLY A 383 -27.03 -15.87 -16.07
N ALA A 384 -27.78 -14.94 -15.48
CA ALA A 384 -28.67 -14.05 -16.22
C ALA A 384 -27.89 -13.13 -17.16
N GLY A 385 -26.80 -12.52 -16.71
CA GLY A 385 -25.97 -11.63 -17.52
C GLY A 385 -25.44 -12.33 -18.77
N SER A 386 -24.85 -13.52 -18.62
CA SER A 386 -24.28 -14.25 -19.78
C SER A 386 -25.36 -14.58 -20.83
N ILE A 387 -26.54 -15.04 -20.39
CA ILE A 387 -27.67 -15.34 -21.30
C ILE A 387 -28.19 -14.05 -21.95
N LEU A 388 -28.47 -13.01 -21.15
CA LEU A 388 -28.97 -11.72 -21.65
C LEU A 388 -28.02 -11.09 -22.66
N GLY A 389 -26.70 -11.16 -22.43
CA GLY A 389 -25.72 -10.66 -23.39
C GLY A 389 -25.81 -11.36 -24.74
N GLY A 390 -25.93 -12.68 -24.73
CA GLY A 390 -26.10 -13.48 -25.94
C GLY A 390 -27.42 -13.23 -26.66
N THR A 391 -28.51 -13.10 -25.91
CA THR A 391 -29.84 -12.82 -26.44
C THR A 391 -29.94 -11.42 -27.02
N ILE A 392 -29.35 -10.40 -26.39
CA ILE A 392 -29.30 -9.04 -26.95
C ILE A 392 -28.57 -9.04 -28.30
N LEU A 393 -27.42 -9.71 -28.38
CA LEU A 393 -26.67 -9.82 -29.64
C LEU A 393 -27.46 -10.53 -30.73
N ASP A 394 -28.13 -11.64 -30.42
CA ASP A 394 -28.97 -12.36 -31.38
C ASP A 394 -30.19 -11.53 -31.82
N LEU A 395 -30.86 -10.84 -30.88
CA LEU A 395 -32.01 -9.98 -31.18
C LEU A 395 -31.64 -8.84 -32.13
N LEU A 396 -30.50 -8.18 -31.91
CA LEU A 396 -30.02 -7.12 -32.81
C LEU A 396 -29.74 -7.68 -34.22
N ARG A 397 -29.18 -8.88 -34.33
CA ARG A 397 -28.96 -9.53 -35.63
C ARG A 397 -30.27 -9.87 -36.34
N VAL A 398 -31.27 -10.37 -35.61
CA VAL A 398 -32.61 -10.65 -36.16
C VAL A 398 -33.29 -9.37 -36.66
N GLN A 399 -33.03 -8.23 -36.03
CA GLN A 399 -33.51 -6.92 -36.49
C GLN A 399 -32.75 -6.37 -37.71
N GLY A 400 -31.78 -7.10 -38.25
CA GLY A 400 -31.04 -6.73 -39.47
C GLY A 400 -29.76 -5.94 -39.22
N PHE A 401 -29.33 -5.74 -37.97
CA PHE A 401 -28.05 -5.10 -37.69
C PHE A 401 -26.88 -6.02 -38.06
N SER A 402 -25.83 -5.45 -38.64
CA SER A 402 -24.56 -6.15 -38.87
C SER A 402 -23.92 -6.64 -37.56
N TYR A 403 -23.00 -7.60 -37.64
CA TYR A 403 -22.23 -8.06 -36.48
C TYR A 403 -21.57 -6.89 -35.74
N LEU A 404 -20.90 -6.00 -36.47
CA LEU A 404 -20.24 -4.83 -35.90
C LEU A 404 -21.22 -3.90 -35.15
N GLN A 405 -22.32 -3.51 -35.79
CA GLN A 405 -23.32 -2.63 -35.18
C GLN A 405 -23.95 -3.27 -33.94
N SER A 406 -24.24 -4.57 -34.00
CA SER A 406 -24.76 -5.34 -32.87
C SER A 406 -23.81 -5.26 -31.66
N TYR A 407 -22.51 -5.44 -31.89
CA TYR A 407 -21.49 -5.32 -30.85
C TYR A 407 -21.30 -3.89 -30.33
N GLN A 408 -21.36 -2.88 -31.18
CA GLN A 408 -21.28 -1.48 -30.74
C GLN A 408 -22.46 -1.12 -29.82
N ILE A 409 -23.68 -1.45 -30.21
CA ILE A 409 -24.88 -1.23 -29.37
C ILE A 409 -24.77 -2.03 -28.08
N PHE A 410 -24.36 -3.30 -28.17
CA PHE A 410 -24.18 -4.16 -27.00
C PHE A 410 -23.14 -3.61 -26.01
N PHE A 411 -21.97 -3.18 -26.48
CA PHE A 411 -20.94 -2.57 -25.63
C PHE A 411 -21.43 -1.27 -25.01
N LEU A 412 -22.23 -0.48 -25.71
CA LEU A 412 -22.81 0.75 -25.16
C LEU A 412 -23.75 0.45 -23.99
N ILE A 413 -24.60 -0.57 -24.13
CA ILE A 413 -25.49 -1.06 -23.06
C ILE A 413 -24.67 -1.49 -21.85
N VAL A 414 -23.61 -2.29 -22.06
CA VAL A 414 -22.75 -2.77 -20.98
C VAL A 414 -22.01 -1.62 -20.29
N ILE A 415 -21.46 -0.67 -21.05
CA ILE A 415 -20.81 0.54 -20.49
C ILE A 415 -21.80 1.31 -19.62
N ALA A 416 -23.04 1.51 -20.09
CA ALA A 416 -24.08 2.20 -19.32
C ALA A 416 -24.40 1.46 -18.01
N ILE A 417 -24.55 0.14 -18.05
CA ILE A 417 -24.79 -0.70 -16.86
C ILE A 417 -23.63 -0.54 -15.85
N ILE A 418 -22.38 -0.69 -16.30
CA ILE A 418 -21.21 -0.56 -15.42
C ILE A 418 -21.08 0.87 -14.88
N ALA A 419 -21.34 1.90 -15.69
CA ALA A 419 -21.31 3.30 -15.26
C ALA A 419 -22.35 3.59 -14.17
N ILE A 420 -23.58 3.06 -14.31
CA ILE A 420 -24.61 3.11 -13.26
C ILE A 420 -24.11 2.42 -11.99
N GLY A 421 -23.48 1.24 -12.12
CA GLY A 421 -22.86 0.53 -11.00
C GLY A 421 -21.80 1.36 -10.27
N ILE A 422 -20.94 2.07 -11.00
CA ILE A 422 -19.90 2.95 -10.45
C ILE A 422 -20.51 4.10 -9.64
N VAL A 423 -21.67 4.65 -10.05
CA VAL A 423 -22.39 5.67 -9.27
C VAL A 423 -22.76 5.14 -7.88
N PHE A 424 -23.16 3.87 -7.76
CA PHE A 424 -23.44 3.25 -6.48
C PHE A 424 -22.17 2.89 -5.70
N GLN A 425 -21.11 2.43 -6.37
CA GLN A 425 -19.81 2.18 -5.71
C GLN A 425 -19.23 3.43 -5.03
N ARG A 426 -19.41 4.61 -5.63
CA ARG A 426 -18.96 5.88 -5.03
C ARG A 426 -19.58 6.13 -3.64
N LYS A 427 -20.82 5.65 -3.42
CA LYS A 427 -21.59 5.77 -2.17
C LYS A 427 -21.23 4.72 -1.11
N LEU A 428 -20.33 3.78 -1.41
CA LEU A 428 -19.84 2.80 -0.44
C LEU A 428 -19.07 3.49 0.69
N LEU A 429 -19.07 2.90 1.87
CA LEU A 429 -18.33 3.40 3.02
C LEU A 429 -16.83 3.18 2.78
N ASN A 430 -16.01 4.19 3.08
CA ASN A 430 -14.55 4.07 3.02
C ASN A 430 -14.09 3.30 4.26
N LEU A 431 -13.79 2.00 4.11
CA LEU A 431 -13.37 1.11 5.21
C LEU A 431 -11.88 1.30 5.58
N GLY A 432 -11.43 2.56 5.58
CA GLY A 432 -10.03 2.95 5.80
C GLY A 432 -9.18 2.81 4.55
N SER A 433 -9.01 3.93 3.81
CA SER A 433 -7.92 4.20 2.86
C SER A 433 -8.29 5.29 1.83
N TYR A 434 -7.25 5.78 1.15
CA TYR A 434 -7.17 6.72 0.04
C TYR A 434 -8.42 6.89 -0.85
N ARG A 435 -8.63 8.12 -1.33
CA ARG A 435 -9.62 8.42 -2.39
C ARG A 435 -9.15 7.84 -3.72
N VAL A 436 -10.08 7.61 -4.65
CA VAL A 436 -9.80 7.06 -6.00
C VAL A 436 -8.67 7.80 -6.71
N PHE A 437 -8.67 9.14 -6.68
CA PHE A 437 -7.61 9.93 -7.32
C PHE A 437 -6.26 9.82 -6.62
N GLU A 438 -6.24 9.71 -5.29
CA GLU A 438 -5.00 9.51 -4.54
C GLU A 438 -4.45 8.10 -4.81
N THR A 439 -5.32 7.09 -4.92
CA THR A 439 -4.95 5.74 -5.35
C THR A 439 -4.33 5.74 -6.74
N LEU A 440 -4.91 6.46 -7.70
CA LEU A 440 -4.32 6.58 -9.04
C LEU A 440 -2.95 7.25 -8.97
N ALA A 441 -2.80 8.34 -8.20
CA ALA A 441 -1.51 9.01 -8.01
C ALA A 441 -0.45 8.04 -7.45
N VAL A 442 -0.83 7.20 -6.46
CA VAL A 442 0.04 6.17 -5.91
C VAL A 442 0.41 5.12 -6.97
N LEU A 443 -0.57 4.56 -7.70
CA LEU A 443 -0.35 3.53 -8.73
C LEU A 443 0.59 3.98 -9.86
N PHE A 444 0.54 5.26 -10.21
CA PHE A 444 1.40 5.85 -11.25
C PHE A 444 2.68 6.50 -10.71
N SER A 445 2.92 6.46 -9.40
CA SER A 445 4.13 6.99 -8.76
C SER A 445 5.16 5.86 -8.58
N PRO A 446 6.29 5.89 -9.32
CA PRO A 446 7.35 4.89 -9.15
C PRO A 446 7.90 4.86 -7.72
N ARG A 447 7.96 6.04 -7.07
CA ARG A 447 8.39 6.22 -5.68
C ARG A 447 7.47 5.47 -4.72
N ASP A 448 6.16 5.64 -4.85
CA ASP A 448 5.19 5.02 -3.95
C ASP A 448 5.04 3.51 -4.23
N MET A 449 5.14 3.08 -5.49
CA MET A 449 5.21 1.64 -5.82
C MET A 449 6.46 0.97 -5.24
N LYS A 450 7.61 1.65 -5.26
CA LYS A 450 8.81 1.15 -4.59
C LYS A 450 8.61 1.06 -3.08
N ALA A 451 7.99 2.07 -2.46
CA ALA A 451 7.65 2.04 -1.03
C ALA A 451 6.73 0.86 -0.68
N LEU A 452 5.67 0.64 -1.46
CA LEU A 452 4.76 -0.51 -1.27
C LEU A 452 5.50 -1.84 -1.41
N ASN A 453 6.36 -2.00 -2.41
CA ASN A 453 7.14 -3.22 -2.56
C ASN A 453 8.09 -3.46 -1.38
N LEU A 454 8.75 -2.41 -0.87
CA LEU A 454 9.64 -2.51 0.29
C LEU A 454 8.90 -2.87 1.57
N LEU A 455 7.81 -2.17 1.86
CA LEU A 455 6.91 -2.55 2.96
C LEU A 455 6.43 -4.00 2.79
N HIS A 456 6.19 -4.48 1.56
CA HIS A 456 5.76 -5.87 1.35
C HIS A 456 6.87 -6.87 1.67
N LYS A 457 8.12 -6.54 1.34
CA LYS A 457 9.29 -7.31 1.77
C LYS A 457 9.47 -7.27 3.28
N LEU A 458 9.17 -6.14 3.92
CA LEU A 458 9.27 -5.95 5.37
C LEU A 458 8.27 -6.84 6.14
N ASP A 459 7.05 -7.02 5.63
CA ASP A 459 6.06 -7.93 6.24
C ASP A 459 6.50 -9.42 6.18
N ARG A 460 7.51 -9.74 5.35
CA ARG A 460 7.93 -11.11 5.04
C ARG A 460 9.37 -11.42 5.43
N SER A 461 10.13 -10.44 5.88
CA SER A 461 11.49 -10.67 6.35
C SER A 461 11.48 -11.57 7.57
N GLU A 462 12.31 -12.59 7.55
CA GLU A 462 12.53 -13.49 8.69
C GLU A 462 13.77 -13.09 9.50
N THR A 463 14.61 -12.22 8.93
CA THR A 463 15.84 -11.75 9.57
C THR A 463 15.80 -10.26 9.87
N ILE A 464 16.39 -9.91 11.00
CA ILE A 464 16.25 -8.57 11.56
C ILE A 464 17.16 -7.58 10.83
N GLU A 465 18.30 -8.03 10.32
CA GLU A 465 19.19 -7.23 9.49
C GLU A 465 18.49 -6.77 8.20
N THR A 466 17.64 -7.64 7.64
CA THR A 466 16.85 -7.31 6.44
C THR A 466 15.75 -6.30 6.78
N GLU A 467 15.09 -6.46 7.94
CA GLU A 467 14.10 -5.48 8.42
C GLU A 467 14.70 -4.10 8.62
N GLU A 468 15.85 -4.02 9.30
CA GLU A 468 16.56 -2.76 9.56
C GLU A 468 16.96 -2.07 8.25
N LYS A 469 17.47 -2.83 7.27
CA LYS A 469 17.82 -2.30 5.95
C LYS A 469 16.60 -1.76 5.21
N ILE A 470 15.49 -2.51 5.22
CA ILE A 470 14.26 -2.09 4.53
C ILE A 470 13.66 -0.84 5.20
N LEU A 471 13.67 -0.75 6.54
CA LEU A 471 13.21 0.45 7.25
C LEU A 471 14.04 1.69 6.90
N ASN A 472 15.36 1.54 6.76
CA ASN A 472 16.22 2.63 6.29
C ASN A 472 15.89 3.05 4.86
N GLU A 473 15.75 2.09 3.93
CA GLU A 473 15.35 2.38 2.54
C GLU A 473 13.97 3.06 2.47
N LEU A 474 13.03 2.68 3.34
CA LEU A 474 11.73 3.34 3.45
C LEU A 474 11.86 4.78 3.95
N GLY A 475 12.77 5.04 4.89
CA GLY A 475 13.12 6.38 5.35
C GLY A 475 13.70 7.24 4.24
N GLU A 476 14.59 6.71 3.40
CA GLU A 476 15.14 7.45 2.25
C GLU A 476 14.07 7.79 1.21
N ILE A 477 13.14 6.87 0.97
CA ILE A 477 12.02 7.10 0.04
C ILE A 477 11.05 8.12 0.60
N ALA A 478 10.86 8.20 1.92
CA ALA A 478 10.01 9.18 2.60
C ALA A 478 8.58 9.28 2.03
N SER A 479 8.00 8.15 1.58
CA SER A 479 6.65 8.11 1.01
C SER A 479 5.60 8.20 2.13
N SER A 480 4.56 9.01 1.92
CA SER A 480 3.42 9.12 2.83
C SER A 480 2.61 7.83 2.93
N VAL A 481 2.73 6.91 1.95
CA VAL A 481 2.04 5.61 1.95
C VAL A 481 2.57 4.69 3.05
N SER A 482 3.79 4.93 3.52
CA SER A 482 4.42 4.16 4.59
C SER A 482 3.99 4.60 6.00
N CYS A 483 3.41 5.79 6.17
CA CYS A 483 3.15 6.41 7.48
C CYS A 483 2.39 5.48 8.44
N ASP A 484 1.23 4.98 8.02
CA ASP A 484 0.37 4.18 8.90
C ASP A 484 0.95 2.79 9.19
N GLN A 485 1.74 2.25 8.26
CA GLN A 485 2.32 0.92 8.40
C GLN A 485 3.55 0.89 9.29
N LEU A 486 4.32 2.00 9.32
CA LEU A 486 5.44 2.14 10.25
C LEU A 486 5.01 2.15 11.71
N LEU A 487 3.74 2.46 12.01
CA LEU A 487 3.23 2.49 13.38
C LEU A 487 3.32 1.14 14.08
N HIS A 488 3.11 0.03 13.36
CA HIS A 488 3.25 -1.30 13.96
C HIS A 488 4.69 -1.58 14.41
N TYR A 489 5.69 -1.05 13.70
CA TYR A 489 7.10 -1.23 14.03
C TYR A 489 7.54 -0.38 15.23
N LEU A 490 6.77 0.64 15.62
CA LEU A 490 6.98 1.37 16.88
C LEU A 490 6.63 0.51 18.10
N GLU A 491 5.80 -0.52 17.96
CA GLU A 491 5.48 -1.46 19.04
C GLU A 491 6.45 -2.65 19.10
N SER A 492 7.49 -2.67 18.25
CA SER A 492 8.45 -3.76 18.21
C SER A 492 9.21 -3.91 19.54
N PRO A 493 9.42 -5.14 20.05
CA PRO A 493 10.23 -5.35 21.25
C PRO A 493 11.70 -4.96 21.03
N ARG A 494 12.16 -4.83 19.78
CA ARG A 494 13.56 -4.50 19.47
C ARG A 494 13.74 -2.99 19.30
N PHE A 495 14.63 -2.42 20.12
CA PHE A 495 14.98 -1.00 20.10
C PHE A 495 15.37 -0.47 18.71
N THR A 496 16.26 -1.18 18.00
CA THR A 496 16.76 -0.73 16.68
C THR A 496 15.64 -0.58 15.65
N ILE A 497 14.65 -1.46 15.70
CA ILE A 497 13.47 -1.42 14.81
C ILE A 497 12.61 -0.20 15.12
N ARG A 498 12.30 0.05 16.41
CA ARG A 498 11.55 1.24 16.83
C ARG A 498 12.27 2.53 16.42
N MET A 499 13.58 2.60 16.64
CA MET A 499 14.40 3.75 16.29
C MET A 499 14.42 4.00 14.77
N ASN A 500 14.60 2.96 13.95
CA ASN A 500 14.59 3.10 12.49
C ASN A 500 13.20 3.49 11.96
N ALA A 501 12.12 2.97 12.56
CA ALA A 501 10.76 3.39 12.23
C ALA A 501 10.54 4.89 12.52
N LEU A 502 10.98 5.40 13.68
CA LEU A 502 10.93 6.83 13.99
C LEU A 502 11.81 7.66 13.04
N ARG A 503 13.00 7.20 12.67
CA ARG A 503 13.86 7.89 11.69
C ARG A 503 13.18 7.98 10.33
N ALA A 504 12.52 6.90 9.90
CA ALA A 504 11.73 6.90 8.68
C ALA A 504 10.53 7.85 8.76
N LEU A 505 9.90 8.02 9.93
CA LEU A 505 8.88 9.05 10.14
C LEU A 505 9.46 10.47 10.10
N TYR A 506 10.66 10.67 10.66
CA TYR A 506 11.33 11.97 10.67
C TYR A 506 11.70 12.46 9.27
N SER A 507 12.02 11.57 8.32
CA SER A 507 12.34 11.96 6.94
C SER A 507 11.11 12.37 6.11
N MET A 508 9.90 12.13 6.60
CA MET A 508 8.66 12.44 5.87
C MET A 508 8.36 13.93 5.80
N ASN A 509 7.56 14.31 4.80
CA ASN A 509 7.09 15.68 4.61
C ASN A 509 5.82 16.00 5.42
N THR A 510 5.00 15.00 5.72
CA THR A 510 3.72 15.16 6.44
C THR A 510 3.41 13.93 7.29
N ILE A 511 2.80 14.14 8.46
CA ILE A 511 2.27 13.06 9.32
C ILE A 511 0.77 13.26 9.58
N ASN A 512 0.02 12.16 9.62
CA ASN A 512 -1.42 12.15 9.90
C ASN A 512 -1.70 12.16 11.43
N ALA A 513 -2.97 12.31 11.82
CA ALA A 513 -3.36 12.40 13.24
C ALA A 513 -2.97 11.14 14.03
N LYS A 514 -3.18 9.94 13.47
CA LYS A 514 -2.85 8.67 14.13
C LYS A 514 -1.35 8.56 14.44
N VAL A 515 -0.49 8.98 13.51
CA VAL A 515 0.95 9.03 13.72
C VAL A 515 1.31 10.02 14.82
N ARG A 516 0.65 11.19 14.89
CA ARG A 516 0.88 12.15 15.98
C ARG A 516 0.58 11.54 17.33
N ASP A 517 -0.55 10.85 17.48
CA ASP A 517 -0.96 10.24 18.74
C ASP A 517 0.04 9.16 19.20
N VAL A 518 0.51 8.32 18.28
CA VAL A 518 1.51 7.29 18.59
C VAL A 518 2.86 7.90 18.95
N VAL A 519 3.32 8.93 18.23
CA VAL A 519 4.59 9.62 18.54
C VAL A 519 4.49 10.39 19.86
N LEU A 520 3.33 10.94 20.22
CA LEU A 520 3.07 11.53 21.55
C LEU A 520 3.21 10.48 22.66
N LYS A 521 2.65 9.30 22.47
CA LYS A 521 2.80 8.19 23.42
C LYS A 521 4.27 7.74 23.54
N GLU A 522 4.99 7.69 22.42
CA GLU A 522 6.42 7.34 22.41
C GLU A 522 7.27 8.40 23.13
N LEU A 523 6.90 9.68 23.07
CA LEU A 523 7.54 10.74 23.84
C LEU A 523 7.39 10.52 25.36
N GLU A 524 6.21 10.10 25.81
CA GLU A 524 5.92 9.90 27.24
C GLU A 524 6.55 8.62 27.80
N GLN A 525 6.64 7.56 26.99
CA GLN A 525 7.02 6.22 27.46
C GLN A 525 8.44 5.80 27.05
N GLY A 526 9.04 6.49 26.07
CA GLY A 526 10.29 6.10 25.43
C GLY A 526 11.56 6.70 26.03
N ALA A 527 11.55 7.14 27.30
CA ALA A 527 12.72 7.71 27.96
C ALA A 527 13.94 6.78 27.86
N PHE A 528 15.15 7.34 27.76
CA PHE A 528 16.43 6.64 27.53
C PHE A 528 16.55 5.88 26.21
N THR A 529 15.53 5.93 25.34
CA THR A 529 15.53 5.17 24.09
C THR A 529 15.10 6.02 22.90
N THR A 530 13.80 6.17 22.70
CA THR A 530 13.18 6.69 21.47
C THR A 530 12.54 8.07 21.66
N ALA A 531 12.22 8.46 22.89
CA ALA A 531 11.58 9.72 23.23
C ALA A 531 12.33 10.98 22.72
N PRO A 532 13.69 11.06 22.74
CA PRO A 532 14.39 12.23 22.20
C PRO A 532 14.08 12.46 20.70
N LEU A 533 13.98 11.37 19.92
CA LEU A 533 13.61 11.48 18.50
C LEU A 533 12.12 11.77 18.33
N ALA A 534 11.25 11.23 19.19
CA ALA A 534 9.83 11.57 19.19
C ALA A 534 9.62 13.08 19.44
N ALA A 535 10.32 13.68 20.41
CA ALA A 535 10.30 15.12 20.66
C ALA A 535 10.67 15.93 19.40
N ARG A 536 11.74 15.52 18.70
CA ARG A 536 12.17 16.17 17.45
C ARG A 536 11.14 16.05 16.33
N ILE A 537 10.49 14.90 16.19
CA ILE A 537 9.44 14.68 15.19
C ILE A 537 8.25 15.61 15.47
N LEU A 538 7.77 15.65 16.72
CA LEU A 538 6.65 16.49 17.12
C LEU A 538 6.93 17.97 16.89
N ALA A 539 8.15 18.43 17.20
CA ALA A 539 8.58 19.79 16.92
C ALA A 539 8.67 20.09 15.41
N LYS A 540 9.25 19.17 14.61
CA LYS A 540 9.36 19.32 13.15
C LYS A 540 7.99 19.54 12.50
N PHE A 541 6.99 18.79 12.94
CA PHE A 541 5.64 18.84 12.39
C PHE A 541 4.70 19.81 13.14
N ASN A 542 5.24 20.67 14.01
CA ASN A 542 4.51 21.69 14.76
C ASN A 542 3.28 21.14 15.53
N VAL A 543 3.46 20.02 16.24
CA VAL A 543 2.40 19.34 17.00
C VAL A 543 2.23 20.01 18.36
N GLN A 544 1.29 20.95 18.45
CA GLN A 544 1.05 21.75 19.66
C GLN A 544 0.61 20.92 20.88
N GLN A 545 -0.03 19.77 20.67
CA GLN A 545 -0.37 18.85 21.78
C GLN A 545 0.87 18.35 22.54
N ALA A 546 2.06 18.39 21.93
CA ALA A 546 3.29 17.91 22.55
C ALA A 546 3.83 18.86 23.64
N VAL A 547 3.38 20.12 23.72
CA VAL A 547 3.94 21.11 24.66
C VAL A 547 3.87 20.63 26.11
N THR A 548 2.73 20.06 26.54
CA THR A 548 2.57 19.60 27.93
C THR A 548 3.48 18.40 28.23
N PRO A 549 3.49 17.32 27.43
CA PRO A 549 4.45 16.23 27.59
C PRO A 549 5.92 16.68 27.55
N LEU A 550 6.28 17.62 26.66
CA LEU A 550 7.64 18.14 26.55
C LEU A 550 8.06 18.93 27.79
N ARG A 551 7.16 19.70 28.41
CA ARG A 551 7.43 20.39 29.68
C ARG A 551 7.72 19.42 30.82
N THR A 552 7.01 18.29 30.86
CA THR A 552 7.28 17.20 31.81
C THR A 552 8.63 16.54 31.51
N ALA A 553 8.95 16.35 30.23
CA ALA A 553 10.22 15.76 29.79
C ALA A 553 11.46 16.61 30.13
N LEU A 554 11.30 17.90 30.46
CA LEU A 554 12.39 18.72 31.00
C LEU A 554 12.93 18.22 32.34
N ASP A 555 12.11 17.53 33.13
CA ASP A 555 12.49 16.97 34.44
C ASP A 555 12.99 15.52 34.31
N SER A 556 13.26 15.05 33.09
CA SER A 556 13.73 13.69 32.82
C SER A 556 15.20 13.52 33.18
N ASP A 557 15.53 12.40 33.83
CA ASP A 557 16.91 11.95 34.08
C ASP A 557 17.67 11.61 32.76
N ASP A 558 16.95 11.35 31.67
CA ASP A 558 17.53 11.22 30.33
C ASP A 558 17.90 12.60 29.76
N TYR A 559 19.20 12.95 29.86
CA TYR A 559 19.75 14.21 29.34
C TYR A 559 19.49 14.43 27.84
N TYR A 560 19.42 13.36 27.03
CA TYR A 560 19.10 13.51 25.60
C TYR A 560 17.65 13.90 25.40
N LEU A 561 16.72 13.32 26.18
CA LEU A 561 15.31 13.67 26.13
C LEU A 561 15.10 15.09 26.65
N ALA A 562 15.65 15.44 27.81
CA ALA A 562 15.55 16.77 28.38
C ALA A 562 16.10 17.83 27.40
N GLY A 563 17.26 17.58 26.79
CA GLY A 563 17.85 18.49 25.80
C GLY A 563 17.03 18.63 24.52
N GLU A 564 16.52 17.53 23.95
CA GLU A 564 15.64 17.62 22.79
C GLU A 564 14.28 18.24 23.13
N ALA A 565 13.79 18.09 24.36
CA ALA A 565 12.59 18.76 24.84
C ALA A 565 12.78 20.29 24.90
N MET A 566 13.94 20.78 25.38
CA MET A 566 14.27 22.21 25.34
C MET A 566 14.19 22.78 23.92
N VAL A 567 14.83 22.10 22.96
CA VAL A 567 14.85 22.52 21.55
C VAL A 567 13.45 22.42 20.91
N ALA A 568 12.70 21.36 21.24
CA ALA A 568 11.35 21.16 20.74
C ALA A 568 10.40 22.26 21.24
N LEU A 569 10.44 22.62 22.53
CA LEU A 569 9.66 23.69 23.12
C LEU A 569 10.01 25.06 22.50
N ALA A 570 11.29 25.32 22.25
CA ALA A 570 11.73 26.52 21.54
C ALA A 570 11.15 26.60 20.12
N ARG A 571 11.18 25.50 19.36
CA ARG A 571 10.58 25.43 18.02
C ARG A 571 9.06 25.58 18.01
N LEU A 572 8.39 25.13 19.06
CA LEU A 572 6.95 25.27 19.25
C LEU A 572 6.56 26.66 19.81
N ASN A 573 7.54 27.55 20.04
CA ASN A 573 7.40 28.89 20.61
C ASN A 573 6.75 28.90 22.00
N ASP A 574 7.09 27.93 22.85
CA ASP A 574 6.58 27.87 24.21
C ASP A 574 7.39 28.74 25.19
N SER A 575 7.16 30.05 25.16
CA SER A 575 7.89 31.04 25.96
C SER A 575 7.83 30.78 27.48
N TYR A 576 6.77 30.14 27.97
CA TYR A 576 6.60 29.82 29.38
C TYR A 576 7.64 28.83 29.91
N SER A 577 8.22 27.99 29.05
CA SER A 577 9.24 27.02 29.45
C SER A 577 10.62 27.63 29.61
N GLN A 578 10.86 28.80 29.03
CA GLN A 578 12.19 29.38 28.95
C GLN A 578 12.85 29.64 30.31
N PRO A 579 12.17 30.21 31.35
CA PRO A 579 12.79 30.40 32.66
C PRO A 579 13.22 29.08 33.29
N LYS A 580 12.39 28.03 33.17
CA LYS A 580 12.70 26.68 33.67
C LYS A 580 13.91 26.09 32.95
N ILE A 581 13.99 26.26 31.64
CA ILE A 581 15.15 25.83 30.84
C ILE A 581 16.42 26.55 31.32
N GLY A 582 16.35 27.86 31.58
CA GLY A 582 17.45 28.62 32.16
C GLY A 582 17.90 28.09 33.53
N THR A 583 16.96 27.74 34.41
CA THR A 583 17.27 27.11 35.71
C THR A 583 17.92 25.74 35.58
N ILE A 584 17.43 24.89 34.66
CA ILE A 584 18.04 23.59 34.41
C ILE A 584 19.47 23.77 33.89
N LEU A 585 19.68 24.72 32.97
CA LEU A 585 20.98 25.01 32.40
C LEU A 585 21.98 25.52 33.43
N SER A 586 21.56 26.36 34.39
CA SER A 586 22.47 26.87 35.43
C SER A 586 23.00 25.77 36.34
N GLN A 587 22.25 24.68 36.51
CA GLN A 587 22.62 23.51 37.32
C GLN A 587 23.20 22.34 36.51
N ALA A 588 23.05 22.36 35.19
CA ALA A 588 23.46 21.24 34.33
C ALA A 588 24.98 21.06 34.31
N GLU A 589 25.44 19.84 34.57
CA GLU A 589 26.85 19.44 34.41
C GLU A 589 27.11 18.76 33.06
N ASN A 590 26.10 18.10 32.48
CA ASN A 590 26.24 17.33 31.26
C ASN A 590 26.44 18.25 30.02
N PRO A 591 27.58 18.15 29.30
CA PRO A 591 27.85 18.99 28.13
C PRO A 591 26.80 18.91 27.02
N ALA A 592 26.22 17.73 26.77
CA ALA A 592 25.24 17.55 25.71
C ALA A 592 23.92 18.28 26.03
N LEU A 593 23.51 18.27 27.31
CA LEU A 593 22.35 19.02 27.78
C LEU A 593 22.58 20.53 27.66
N ILE A 594 23.76 21.01 28.07
CA ILE A 594 24.14 22.42 27.99
C ILE A 594 24.08 22.92 26.54
N LEU A 595 24.70 22.20 25.59
CA LEU A 595 24.68 22.56 24.18
C LEU A 595 23.25 22.64 23.61
N LYS A 596 22.38 21.69 24.00
CA LYS A 596 20.98 21.69 23.58
C LYS A 596 20.20 22.87 24.15
N GLY A 597 20.43 23.22 25.41
CA GLY A 597 19.78 24.37 26.00
C GLY A 597 20.30 25.71 25.47
N ILE A 598 21.60 25.86 25.18
CA ILE A 598 22.14 27.03 24.46
C ILE A 598 21.40 27.20 23.13
N ARG A 599 21.28 26.10 22.37
CA ARG A 599 20.54 26.12 21.09
C ARG A 599 19.05 26.44 21.29
N ALA A 600 18.42 25.97 22.36
CA ALA A 600 17.03 26.30 22.66
C ALA A 600 16.87 27.80 22.99
N LEU A 601 17.75 28.39 23.79
CA LEU A 601 17.74 29.82 24.12
C LEU A 601 17.97 30.70 22.89
N GLU A 602 18.85 30.27 21.99
CA GLU A 602 19.05 30.91 20.68
C GLU A 602 17.76 30.88 19.85
N LEU A 603 17.08 29.73 19.78
CA LEU A 603 15.83 29.57 19.04
C LEU A 603 14.67 30.37 19.63
N PHE A 604 14.56 30.47 20.96
CA PHE A 604 13.58 31.33 21.61
C PHE A 604 13.79 32.80 21.25
N ASN A 605 15.05 33.21 21.10
CA ASN A 605 15.44 34.58 20.77
C ASN A 605 14.73 35.64 21.63
N ALA A 606 14.57 35.36 22.94
CA ALA A 606 13.95 36.28 23.89
C ALA A 606 15.00 37.12 24.63
N ASP A 607 14.58 38.23 25.22
CA ASP A 607 15.51 39.25 25.74
C ASP A 607 16.30 38.81 26.98
N ASN A 608 15.79 37.81 27.70
CA ASN A 608 16.48 37.12 28.80
C ASN A 608 17.38 35.95 28.33
N SER A 609 17.31 35.50 27.07
CA SER A 609 18.17 34.41 26.56
C SER A 609 19.67 34.71 26.73
N PRO A 610 20.18 35.93 26.40
CA PRO A 610 21.59 36.24 26.60
C PRO A 610 22.04 36.10 28.05
N MET A 611 21.19 36.48 29.01
CA MET A 611 21.51 36.38 30.44
C MET A 611 21.82 34.93 30.84
N PHE A 612 20.98 33.97 30.44
CA PHE A 612 21.21 32.56 30.76
C PHE A 612 22.46 31.99 30.07
N ILE A 613 22.80 32.46 28.86
CA ILE A 613 24.04 32.04 28.18
C ILE A 613 25.28 32.62 28.89
N LEU A 614 25.20 33.86 29.36
CA LEU A 614 26.27 34.48 30.15
C LEU A 614 26.49 33.76 31.48
N ASP A 615 25.44 33.28 32.14
CA ASP A 615 25.56 32.48 33.37
C ASP A 615 26.33 31.17 33.15
N ILE A 616 26.23 30.57 31.95
CA ILE A 616 27.05 29.41 31.57
C ILE A 616 28.52 29.81 31.44
N LEU A 617 28.80 30.96 30.81
CA LEU A 617 30.16 31.46 30.63
C LEU A 617 30.81 31.86 31.97
N ARG A 618 30.04 32.29 32.97
CA ARG A 618 30.52 32.67 34.31
C ARG A 618 31.07 31.52 35.15
N ARG A 619 30.80 30.27 34.78
CA ARG A 619 31.26 29.11 35.56
C ARG A 619 32.78 29.05 35.59
N ASP A 620 33.35 28.66 36.73
CA ASP A 620 34.81 28.58 36.94
C ASP A 620 35.52 27.75 35.87
N THR A 621 34.87 26.67 35.42
CA THR A 621 35.39 25.80 34.35
C THR A 621 34.33 25.60 33.26
N VAL A 622 34.63 26.06 32.05
CA VAL A 622 33.79 25.85 30.86
C VAL A 622 34.64 25.16 29.79
N PRO A 623 34.24 23.98 29.29
CA PRO A 623 34.93 23.34 28.17
C PRO A 623 34.97 24.27 26.95
N PRO A 624 36.09 24.33 26.21
CA PRO A 624 36.26 25.28 25.10
C PRO A 624 35.18 25.19 24.01
N TYR A 625 34.63 24.00 23.75
CA TYR A 625 33.57 23.82 22.77
C TYR A 625 32.21 24.36 23.24
N ILE A 626 31.92 24.36 24.56
CA ILE A 626 30.71 24.99 25.11
C ILE A 626 30.87 26.52 25.09
N GLU A 627 32.05 27.01 25.45
CA GLU A 627 32.36 28.44 25.37
C GLU A 627 32.18 28.97 23.94
N ASN A 628 32.73 28.26 22.94
CA ASN A 628 32.55 28.62 21.54
C ASN A 628 31.06 28.65 21.14
N GLU A 629 30.29 27.62 21.47
CA GLU A 629 28.86 27.56 21.12
C GLU A 629 28.06 28.68 21.82
N ALA A 630 28.37 28.99 23.07
CA ALA A 630 27.76 30.08 23.82
C ALA A 630 28.05 31.45 23.17
N LEU A 631 29.30 31.71 22.76
CA LEU A 631 29.66 32.95 22.06
C LEU A 631 28.97 33.08 20.69
N LEU A 632 28.89 31.98 19.94
CA LEU A 632 28.16 31.95 18.66
C LEU A 632 26.66 32.19 18.85
N ALA A 633 26.06 31.62 19.90
CA ALA A 633 24.66 31.85 20.24
C ALA A 633 24.42 33.31 20.69
N LEU A 634 25.33 33.91 21.47
CA LEU A 634 25.26 35.35 21.80
C LEU A 634 25.35 36.21 20.53
N ALA A 635 26.25 35.89 19.59
CA ALA A 635 26.36 36.58 18.32
C ALA A 635 25.07 36.49 17.47
N SER A 636 24.39 35.34 17.49
CA SER A 636 23.06 35.13 16.89
C SER A 636 22.01 36.04 17.53
N LEU A 637 21.92 36.04 18.86
CA LEU A 637 20.98 36.88 19.61
C LEU A 637 21.23 38.39 19.40
N MET A 638 22.48 38.79 19.21
CA MET A 638 22.87 40.16 18.89
C MET A 638 22.79 40.51 17.40
N GLY A 639 22.52 39.54 16.52
CA GLY A 639 22.34 39.79 15.08
C GLY A 639 23.63 39.97 14.28
N ILE A 640 24.76 39.50 14.81
CA ILE A 640 26.10 39.62 14.22
C ILE A 640 26.68 38.25 13.79
N GLN A 641 25.89 37.18 13.84
CA GLN A 641 26.34 35.78 13.66
C GLN A 641 27.19 35.52 12.41
N ASN A 642 26.80 36.03 11.24
CA ASN A 642 27.43 35.67 9.97
C ASN A 642 28.86 36.23 9.94
N ASP A 643 29.01 37.53 10.22
CA ASP A 643 30.31 38.20 10.21
C ASP A 643 31.17 37.69 11.40
N PHE A 644 30.55 37.45 12.56
CA PHE A 644 31.25 36.95 13.75
C PHE A 644 31.79 35.53 13.55
N TYR A 645 31.03 34.61 12.95
CA TYR A 645 31.45 33.21 12.79
C TYR A 645 32.78 33.10 12.03
N TYR A 646 32.89 33.73 10.85
CA TYR A 646 34.12 33.67 10.05
C TYR A 646 35.32 34.32 10.75
N MET A 647 35.08 35.40 11.50
CA MET A 647 36.13 36.09 12.23
C MET A 647 36.60 35.33 13.46
N PHE A 648 35.66 34.75 14.19
CA PHE A 648 35.94 33.88 15.31
C PHE A 648 36.65 32.60 14.86
N GLU A 649 36.30 32.06 13.69
CA GLU A 649 37.00 30.94 13.06
C GLU A 649 38.46 31.28 12.76
N LYS A 650 38.75 32.44 12.15
CA LYS A 650 40.13 32.91 11.91
C LYS A 650 40.92 33.05 13.20
N TYR A 651 40.32 33.69 14.22
CA TYR A 651 40.93 33.82 15.55
C TYR A 651 41.30 32.47 16.17
N ARG A 652 40.39 31.48 16.10
CA ARG A 652 40.59 30.17 16.73
C ARG A 652 41.49 29.22 15.94
N ASN A 653 41.33 29.16 14.61
CA ASN A 653 41.98 28.17 13.77
C ASN A 653 43.32 28.64 13.20
N GLU A 654 43.42 29.92 12.80
CA GLU A 654 44.62 30.47 12.16
C GLU A 654 45.62 31.06 13.18
N LYS A 655 45.24 31.14 14.46
CA LYS A 655 46.03 31.72 15.56
C LYS A 655 46.56 33.13 15.26
N GLN A 656 45.85 33.87 14.41
CA GLN A 656 46.18 35.26 14.15
C GLN A 656 45.91 36.09 15.42
N SER A 657 46.78 37.07 15.69
CA SER A 657 46.57 37.97 16.82
C SER A 657 45.22 38.69 16.65
N PRO A 658 44.34 38.66 17.66
CA PRO A 658 43.02 39.27 17.54
C PRO A 658 43.10 40.79 17.33
N SER A 659 44.17 41.44 17.77
CA SER A 659 44.43 42.86 17.47
C SER A 659 44.62 43.10 15.96
N ILE A 660 45.31 42.22 15.24
CA ILE A 660 45.53 42.36 13.79
C ILE A 660 44.20 42.21 13.07
N LEU A 661 43.43 41.18 13.41
CA LEU A 661 42.10 40.94 12.84
C LEU A 661 41.17 42.16 13.00
N PHE A 662 41.17 42.79 14.18
CA PHE A 662 40.36 43.98 14.42
C PHE A 662 40.88 45.25 13.75
N ILE A 663 42.21 45.42 13.61
CA ILE A 663 42.80 46.52 12.84
C ILE A 663 42.34 46.44 11.39
N ASP A 664 42.48 45.27 10.76
CA ASP A 664 42.14 45.06 9.36
C ASP A 664 40.65 45.35 9.12
N ILE A 665 39.75 44.82 9.97
CA ILE A 665 38.32 45.07 9.86
C ILE A 665 37.98 46.55 10.05
N LEU A 666 38.56 47.21 11.06
CA LEU A 666 38.26 48.60 11.33
C LEU A 666 38.73 49.50 10.19
N ASP A 667 39.90 49.23 9.62
CA ASP A 667 40.42 49.98 8.49
C ASP A 667 39.55 49.78 7.24
N GLU A 668 39.11 48.54 6.96
CA GLU A 668 38.15 48.25 5.89
C GLU A 668 36.81 48.99 6.10
N ILE A 669 36.27 48.98 7.33
CA ILE A 669 35.02 49.66 7.65
C ILE A 669 35.17 51.18 7.52
N PHE A 670 36.27 51.76 8.01
CA PHE A 670 36.53 53.19 7.95
C PHE A 670 36.68 53.68 6.52
N GLU A 671 37.39 52.92 5.68
CA GLU A 671 37.52 53.20 4.25
C GLU A 671 36.16 53.13 3.55
N THR A 672 35.40 52.06 3.81
CA THR A 672 34.07 51.85 3.20
C THR A 672 33.07 52.94 3.59
N LYS A 673 33.05 53.35 4.87
CA LYS A 673 32.14 54.40 5.36
C LYS A 673 32.65 55.83 5.12
N LYS A 674 33.90 56.01 4.70
CA LYS A 674 34.58 57.31 4.62
C LYS A 674 34.52 58.11 5.93
N THR A 675 34.61 57.41 7.06
CA THR A 675 34.55 57.97 8.41
C THR A 675 35.53 57.22 9.31
N SER A 676 36.23 57.92 10.20
CA SER A 676 37.16 57.30 11.17
C SER A 676 36.72 57.56 12.60
N ASP A 677 36.83 56.55 13.46
CA ASP A 677 36.74 56.72 14.91
C ASP A 677 38.04 56.20 15.57
N PRO A 678 39.06 57.07 15.73
CA PRO A 678 40.32 56.67 16.34
C PRO A 678 40.16 56.28 17.82
N VAL A 679 39.12 56.77 18.50
CA VAL A 679 38.82 56.40 19.89
C VAL A 679 38.34 54.96 19.92
N LEU A 680 37.40 54.57 19.04
CA LEU A 680 36.97 53.17 18.90
C LEU A 680 38.15 52.25 18.60
N LYS A 681 38.98 52.60 17.59
CA LYS A 681 40.11 51.77 17.17
C LYS A 681 41.09 51.53 18.32
N LYS A 682 41.46 52.57 19.04
CA LYS A 682 42.34 52.44 20.22
C LYS A 682 41.69 51.59 21.31
N THR A 683 40.44 51.91 21.66
CA THR A 683 39.73 51.29 22.79
C THR A 683 39.50 49.79 22.58
N VAL A 684 39.11 49.36 21.38
CA VAL A 684 38.92 47.93 21.06
C VAL A 684 40.23 47.15 21.10
N ILE A 685 41.33 47.76 20.64
CA ILE A 685 42.66 47.12 20.61
C ILE A 685 43.26 47.02 22.01
N ASP A 686 43.15 48.07 22.81
CA ASP A 686 43.61 48.08 24.20
C ASP A 686 42.81 47.05 25.02
N PHE A 687 41.47 47.01 24.85
CA PHE A 687 40.59 46.08 25.57
C PHE A 687 40.80 44.61 25.21
N ILE A 688 41.03 44.26 23.94
CA ILE A 688 41.28 42.85 23.59
C ILE A 688 42.60 42.35 24.20
N GLN A 689 43.62 43.22 24.25
CA GLN A 689 44.94 42.92 24.80
C GLN A 689 44.92 42.79 26.32
N ASP A 690 44.23 43.71 27.01
CA ASP A 690 44.14 43.73 28.46
C ASP A 690 42.73 44.12 28.92
N TYR A 691 42.17 43.31 29.82
CA TYR A 691 40.83 43.53 30.36
C TYR A 691 40.74 44.78 31.24
N GLN A 692 41.86 45.34 31.71
CA GLN A 692 41.91 46.56 32.53
C GLN A 692 41.45 47.84 31.79
N TYR A 693 41.28 47.77 30.47
CA TYR A 693 40.72 48.87 29.66
C TYR A 693 39.19 48.80 29.52
N ASP A 694 38.51 48.05 30.39
CA ASP A 694 37.06 47.90 30.44
C ASP A 694 36.31 49.22 30.64
N GLU A 695 36.79 50.09 31.53
CA GLU A 695 36.17 51.42 31.75
C GLU A 695 36.15 52.26 30.47
N ALA A 696 37.27 52.32 29.74
CA ALA A 696 37.36 53.05 28.48
C ALA A 696 36.44 52.45 27.41
N PHE A 697 36.38 51.12 27.35
CA PHE A 697 35.51 50.37 26.44
C PHE A 697 34.02 50.64 26.69
N VAL A 698 33.61 50.60 27.96
CA VAL A 698 32.23 50.86 28.38
C VAL A 698 31.86 52.33 28.17
N HIS A 699 32.76 53.26 28.47
CA HIS A 699 32.54 54.68 28.18
C HIS A 699 32.28 54.95 26.70
N TRP A 700 33.02 54.30 25.80
CA TRP A 700 32.76 54.40 24.37
C TRP A 700 31.39 53.82 24.00
N LEU A 701 31.02 52.63 24.51
CA LEU A 701 29.73 51.99 24.22
C LEU A 701 28.53 52.85 24.68
N ILE A 702 28.59 53.40 25.88
CA ILE A 702 27.54 54.30 26.42
C ILE A 702 27.48 55.58 25.58
N GLY A 703 28.64 56.15 25.25
CA GLY A 703 28.76 57.37 24.43
C GLY A 703 28.24 57.19 23.00
N PHE A 704 28.40 56.00 22.41
CA PHE A 704 27.87 55.64 21.10
C PHE A 704 26.35 55.41 21.16
N GLY A 705 25.85 54.75 22.21
CA GLY A 705 24.45 54.39 22.37
C GLY A 705 23.47 55.56 22.56
N LYS A 706 23.89 56.70 23.13
CA LYS A 706 23.12 57.97 23.29
C LYS A 706 21.60 57.79 23.53
N ASN A 707 21.22 56.96 24.52
CA ASN A 707 19.83 56.61 24.93
C ASN A 707 19.04 55.66 24.01
N LYS A 708 19.68 55.02 23.03
CA LYS A 708 19.06 54.03 22.12
C LYS A 708 19.43 52.58 22.43
N LEU A 709 20.00 52.31 23.61
CA LEU A 709 20.39 50.96 23.98
C LEU A 709 19.14 50.11 24.27
N GLY A 710 18.93 49.08 23.45
CA GLY A 710 17.94 48.04 23.72
C GLY A 710 18.33 47.18 24.91
N ILE A 711 17.44 46.26 25.31
CA ILE A 711 17.59 45.46 26.53
C ILE A 711 18.87 44.62 26.46
N ARG A 712 19.17 44.02 25.29
CA ARG A 712 20.32 43.12 25.14
C ARG A 712 21.62 43.89 25.05
N SER A 713 21.62 45.02 24.34
CA SER A 713 22.78 45.91 24.25
C SER A 713 23.12 46.49 25.63
N ALA A 714 22.13 46.92 26.40
CA ALA A 714 22.34 47.39 27.77
C ALA A 714 22.92 46.30 28.68
N LEU A 715 22.45 45.05 28.54
CA LEU A 715 23.01 43.91 29.26
C LEU A 715 24.49 43.67 28.91
N LEU A 716 24.86 43.68 27.63
CA LEU A 716 26.27 43.49 27.22
C LEU A 716 27.17 44.63 27.69
N VAL A 717 26.67 45.88 27.68
CA VAL A 717 27.40 47.02 28.25
C VAL A 717 27.67 46.81 29.74
N ALA A 718 26.68 46.36 30.51
CA ALA A 718 26.84 46.08 31.93
C ALA A 718 27.85 44.94 32.18
N VAL A 719 27.82 43.90 31.33
CA VAL A 719 28.66 42.71 31.45
C VAL A 719 30.10 42.97 30.98
N ALA A 720 30.36 44.03 30.23
CA ALA A 720 31.72 44.43 29.88
C ALA A 720 32.55 44.89 31.10
N LEU A 721 31.94 45.08 32.28
CA LEU A 721 32.61 45.31 33.57
C LEU A 721 32.71 44.04 34.44
N ASP A 722 32.20 42.90 33.96
CA ASP A 722 32.20 41.62 34.70
C ASP A 722 33.57 40.94 34.55
N ILE A 723 34.48 41.20 35.51
CA ILE A 723 35.85 40.67 35.55
C ILE A 723 35.89 39.15 35.34
N GLY A 724 34.90 38.41 35.85
CA GLY A 724 34.83 36.94 35.71
C GLY A 724 34.69 36.48 34.26
N LEU A 725 34.07 37.30 33.41
CA LEU A 725 33.88 37.03 31.98
C LEU A 725 34.98 37.66 31.14
N ILE A 726 35.28 38.95 31.36
CA ILE A 726 36.25 39.68 30.54
C ILE A 726 37.68 39.22 30.76
N HIS A 727 38.00 38.45 31.81
CA HIS A 727 39.32 37.82 31.93
C HIS A 727 39.61 36.86 30.76
N ARG A 728 38.57 36.30 30.14
CA ARG A 728 38.69 35.39 28.98
C ARG A 728 38.82 36.17 27.68
N GLU A 729 39.93 35.96 26.97
CA GLU A 729 40.21 36.62 25.68
C GLU A 729 39.10 36.34 24.64
N ALA A 730 38.55 35.12 24.60
CA ALA A 730 37.49 34.78 23.66
C ALA A 730 36.19 35.59 23.90
N PHE A 731 35.87 35.91 25.15
CA PHE A 731 34.71 36.76 25.47
C PHE A 731 34.99 38.22 25.15
N ARG A 732 36.21 38.72 25.43
CA ARG A 732 36.64 40.06 24.99
C ARG A 732 36.59 40.17 23.47
N PHE A 733 36.98 39.13 22.74
CA PHE A 733 36.90 39.08 21.28
C PHE A 733 35.45 39.27 20.81
N PHE A 734 34.50 38.57 21.42
CA PHE A 734 33.07 38.75 21.14
C PHE A 734 32.58 40.19 21.39
N LEU A 735 32.88 40.77 22.55
CA LEU A 735 32.48 42.14 22.89
C LEU A 735 33.11 43.17 21.94
N SER A 736 34.41 43.05 21.68
CA SER A 736 35.14 43.91 20.74
C SER A 736 34.55 43.84 19.32
N PHE A 737 34.27 42.63 18.83
CA PHE A 737 33.66 42.45 17.52
C PHE A 737 32.23 43.01 17.47
N TRP A 738 31.47 42.86 18.55
CA TRP A 738 30.14 43.48 18.68
C TRP A 738 30.23 45.01 18.64
N ALA A 739 31.18 45.63 19.35
CA ALA A 739 31.42 47.08 19.31
C ALA A 739 31.77 47.59 17.90
N ILE A 740 32.65 46.87 17.19
CA ILE A 740 32.95 47.15 15.78
C ILE A 740 31.68 47.05 14.92
N SER A 741 30.85 46.04 15.19
CA SER A 741 29.59 45.83 14.46
C SER A 741 28.56 46.93 14.74
N LEU A 742 28.50 47.49 15.96
CA LEU A 742 27.67 48.66 16.27
C LEU A 742 28.10 49.87 15.43
N PHE A 743 29.41 50.10 15.29
CA PHE A 743 29.91 51.17 14.43
C PHE A 743 29.55 50.91 12.95
N LYS A 744 29.67 49.66 12.48
CA LYS A 744 29.27 49.26 11.12
C LYS A 744 27.76 49.43 10.89
N LYS A 745 26.92 49.05 11.86
CA LYS A 745 25.45 49.07 11.78
C LYS A 745 24.86 49.60 13.11
N PRO A 746 24.62 50.92 13.21
CA PRO A 746 24.13 51.53 14.45
C PRO A 746 22.79 51.00 14.97
N GLU A 747 21.94 50.48 14.06
CA GLU A 747 20.64 49.86 14.41
C GLU A 747 20.77 48.65 15.35
N LEU A 748 21.94 48.00 15.39
CA LEU A 748 22.19 46.89 16.32
C LEU A 748 22.16 47.32 17.79
N ALA A 749 22.35 48.62 18.08
CA ALA A 749 22.27 49.16 19.43
C ALA A 749 20.86 49.10 20.02
N GLU A 750 19.81 49.08 19.16
CA GLU A 750 18.40 49.10 19.57
C GLU A 750 17.87 47.70 19.98
N ARG A 751 18.68 46.64 19.82
CA ARG A 751 18.42 45.28 20.36
C ARG A 751 18.76 45.21 21.84
#